data_AF-A0A387H5R0-F1
#
_entry.id   AF-A0A387H5R0-F1
#
_cell.length_a   1.000
_cell.length_b   1.000
_cell.length_c   1.000
_cell.angle_alpha   90.00
_cell.angle_beta   90.00
_cell.angle_gamma   90.00
#
_symmetry.space_group_name_H-M   'P 1'
#
loop_
_entity.id
_entity.type
_entity.pdbx_description
1 polymer ?
#
loop_
_entity_poly.entity_id
_entity_poly.type
_entity_poly.pdbx_seq_one_letter_code
_entity_poly.pdbx_strand_id
1 'polypeptide(L)'
;MSAPADQQLSARLAKLSPAQRAALAERLAARKGPALRPRPGPRDRFPLGMDQERLWILDQLNPGTTTYTLGYGLRVLGAFDRSLFSRAADNLVSRHELLRSGAEAQDGHPYLRVHPDRRADLTYTDLTAGDTAEVSAEEVERRRQEFIAAQVRRPFDLAADPVLRLAVAKVAENDHQVVETMPHSFVDQWSYVRLNEELLEHYRALAEDRPPRVPEMPVQFGDWSHWQRERFAGPHGARHREFWRTFLDGVPQRLALPYDHSPDTVDHTGEHHNFMLNGAVAEAFFRHAREARTTPATAMTAVYAALLYERTGQRDLVIGIPTSTRNEPESQPLIGFLLTSIPLRIRLPENPTPKDVLAAAAAAAAAVADHREVPFGEIVEAAAPDRSATRYPLLQTMLVQLDIDDSQTLELPGAEVYANAVPEGISTMDLTTAWWRVGEIVYGRIEYRTALFEHTTIAAMADRLLQLIQLFAERPDEPLRRPAPTLPVPPVALLGAGTGSRATGGEPLCADTLDRVTAAWRSVLDVEQVEPDAVFFTSGGTSLLAVRLAHRLRRDGFTVTLKDVFTHPTPAGLAAVLGSDRGAPAERTPVPPVGPLGPEQEMLLSRGLTRVEDFSHSHLLTADGPLDPERLRRAAQAVVRAHPTLTTAVRPDDALGARLVPGTDWYWSAEPAGTGPERVRKAQRASFDRSCGRLFAVSHLPGLPGEADRVVLSASHLVIDGMSWAVVIDDLAAAYRGEPLAAEKVGHAEHAAAIRALDPAAHAAYWRAQLDGAGRYRWRSDGPNTYADEQSFEVSVPLGADGNGSLQAAALTAVARAVRPWAPSEQPSVWLIGLGRDPLAALPDWDPDRAVGFYSAAHPFRVPLAGGTFLDDLRATLTGLRAIPDSGKTFGLLACAADPALRAEFAGHEGPRVIVNHLGELADPVSGSAGPFIASAQTATAGNADVEREVDVDVSVGVRDGHVVMRWLFNPAAVDATAVREAADTAAAELRALFERPHGSPHDDSVRETTGVTGVTEESMERLFARLSRERLERQGEQA
;
A
#
# COMPACT_ATOMS: atom_id res chain seq x y z
N MET A 1 7.23 3.57 -47.02
CA MET A 1 6.34 4.57 -47.64
C MET A 1 6.05 5.68 -46.64
N SER A 2 6.77 6.79 -46.76
CA SER A 2 6.59 8.02 -45.98
C SER A 2 5.44 8.86 -46.56
N ALA A 3 4.20 8.76 -46.03
CA ALA A 3 3.10 9.72 -46.35
C ALA A 3 1.75 9.39 -45.65
N PRO A 4 1.62 9.57 -44.32
CA PRO A 4 0.41 10.26 -43.82
C PRO A 4 0.70 11.42 -42.86
N ALA A 5 1.74 11.29 -42.02
CA ALA A 5 2.09 12.29 -41.00
C ALA A 5 2.56 13.62 -41.60
N ASP A 6 3.34 13.59 -42.68
CA ASP A 6 3.86 14.80 -43.35
C ASP A 6 2.78 15.63 -44.04
N GLN A 7 1.74 14.98 -44.58
CA GLN A 7 0.58 15.68 -45.16
C GLN A 7 -0.28 16.33 -44.08
N GLN A 8 -0.49 15.66 -42.94
CA GLN A 8 -1.21 16.24 -41.80
C GLN A 8 -0.44 17.39 -41.14
N LEU A 9 0.89 17.28 -41.03
CA LEU A 9 1.75 18.33 -40.49
C LEU A 9 1.77 19.55 -41.42
N SER A 10 1.91 19.34 -42.73
CA SER A 10 1.85 20.42 -43.73
C SER A 10 0.48 21.12 -43.75
N ALA A 11 -0.61 20.37 -43.64
CA ALA A 11 -1.96 20.94 -43.54
C ALA A 11 -2.19 21.72 -42.23
N ARG A 12 -1.59 21.31 -41.12
CA ARG A 12 -1.63 22.03 -39.82
C ARG A 12 -0.77 23.30 -39.86
N LEU A 13 0.42 23.25 -40.44
CA LEU A 13 1.30 24.41 -40.60
C LEU A 13 0.70 25.47 -41.54
N ALA A 14 -0.05 25.04 -42.56
CA ALA A 14 -0.76 25.94 -43.47
C ALA A 14 -1.91 26.73 -42.80
N LYS A 15 -2.47 26.22 -41.69
CA LYS A 15 -3.53 26.87 -40.91
C LYS A 15 -3.01 27.92 -39.92
N LEU A 16 -1.69 28.04 -39.74
CA LEU A 16 -1.10 29.00 -38.82
C LEU A 16 -1.11 30.43 -39.41
N SER A 17 -1.50 31.41 -38.59
CA SER A 17 -1.41 32.82 -38.94
C SER A 17 0.06 33.25 -39.14
N PRO A 18 0.33 34.36 -39.84
CA PRO A 18 1.68 34.90 -39.96
C PRO A 18 2.38 35.10 -38.60
N ALA A 19 1.64 35.56 -37.58
CA ALA A 19 2.17 35.73 -36.22
C ALA A 19 2.49 34.38 -35.55
N GLN A 20 1.65 33.36 -35.73
CA GLN A 20 1.91 32.01 -35.21
C GLN A 20 3.11 31.35 -35.91
N ARG A 21 3.30 31.59 -37.21
CA ARG A 21 4.48 31.11 -37.96
C ARG A 21 5.76 31.82 -37.52
N ALA A 22 5.70 33.13 -37.28
CA ALA A 22 6.83 33.88 -36.74
C ALA A 22 7.20 33.39 -35.33
N ALA A 23 6.23 33.21 -34.44
CA ALA A 23 6.45 32.66 -33.10
C ALA A 23 6.98 31.22 -33.15
N LEU A 24 6.49 30.37 -34.07
CA LEU A 24 7.01 29.02 -34.26
C LEU A 24 8.47 29.05 -34.77
N ALA A 25 8.79 29.92 -35.72
CA ALA A 25 10.15 30.08 -36.24
C ALA A 25 11.12 30.59 -35.17
N GLU A 26 10.68 31.53 -34.34
CA GLU A 26 11.45 32.04 -33.19
C GLU A 26 11.66 30.94 -32.12
N ARG A 27 10.63 30.13 -31.83
CA ARG A 27 10.74 28.96 -30.93
C ARG A 27 11.71 27.89 -31.47
N LEU A 28 11.68 27.63 -32.78
CA LEU A 28 12.63 26.73 -33.44
C LEU A 28 14.06 27.30 -33.43
N ALA A 29 14.22 28.62 -33.58
CA ALA A 29 15.52 29.29 -33.49
C ALA A 29 16.07 29.31 -32.04
N ALA A 30 15.20 29.40 -31.03
CA ALA A 30 15.54 29.36 -29.61
C ALA A 30 15.88 27.94 -29.09
N ARG A 31 15.63 26.89 -29.90
CA ARG A 31 16.02 25.49 -29.65
C ARG A 31 17.49 25.17 -29.98
N LYS A 32 18.32 26.16 -30.34
CA LYS A 32 19.75 25.95 -30.66
C LYS A 32 20.53 25.46 -29.43
N GLY A 33 20.68 24.14 -29.33
CA GLY A 33 21.59 23.43 -28.43
C GLY A 33 22.47 22.45 -29.20
N PRO A 34 23.32 21.65 -28.52
CA PRO A 34 24.03 20.55 -29.17
C PRO A 34 23.02 19.60 -29.83
N ALA A 35 23.36 19.04 -31.00
CA ALA A 35 22.52 18.03 -31.65
C ALA A 35 22.70 16.67 -30.95
N LEU A 36 21.62 15.91 -30.76
CA LEU A 36 21.69 14.55 -30.25
C LEU A 36 22.30 13.65 -31.34
N ARG A 37 23.51 13.13 -31.10
CA ARG A 37 24.28 12.35 -32.06
C ARG A 37 24.99 11.20 -31.36
N PRO A 38 25.32 10.12 -32.10
CA PRO A 38 26.10 9.02 -31.54
C PRO A 38 27.48 9.52 -31.13
N ARG A 39 27.92 9.18 -29.91
CA ARG A 39 29.22 9.63 -29.40
C ARG A 39 30.31 8.62 -29.73
N PRO A 40 31.45 9.05 -30.33
CA PRO A 40 32.58 8.16 -30.55
C PRO A 40 33.33 7.92 -29.23
N GLY A 41 33.76 6.68 -28.98
CA GLY A 41 34.57 6.33 -27.80
C GLY A 41 34.17 4.98 -27.18
N PRO A 42 34.76 4.63 -26.03
CA PRO A 42 34.39 3.45 -25.26
C PRO A 42 32.91 3.49 -24.87
N ARG A 43 32.23 2.35 -24.96
CA ARG A 43 30.78 2.17 -24.72
C ARG A 43 30.50 1.38 -23.44
N ASP A 44 31.54 1.12 -22.65
CA ASP A 44 31.48 0.37 -21.40
C ASP A 44 31.01 1.23 -20.23
N ARG A 45 31.08 2.57 -20.36
CA ARG A 45 30.71 3.51 -19.28
C ARG A 45 30.12 4.82 -19.82
N PHE A 46 29.03 5.28 -19.23
CA PHE A 46 28.44 6.61 -19.49
C PHE A 46 27.84 7.22 -18.21
N PRO A 47 27.67 8.55 -18.13
CA PRO A 47 27.02 9.17 -16.98
C PRO A 47 25.54 8.81 -16.93
N LEU A 48 24.95 8.86 -15.73
CA LEU A 48 23.50 8.77 -15.57
C LEU A 48 22.82 9.98 -16.24
N GLY A 49 21.54 9.88 -16.60
CA GLY A 49 20.71 11.07 -16.83
C GLY A 49 20.61 11.94 -15.57
N MET A 50 20.28 13.23 -15.70
CA MET A 50 20.27 14.16 -14.55
C MET A 50 19.20 13.79 -13.51
N ASP A 51 17.99 13.42 -13.93
CA ASP A 51 16.94 12.95 -13.00
C ASP A 51 17.10 11.47 -12.60
N GLN A 52 17.75 10.66 -13.44
CA GLN A 52 18.17 9.30 -13.07
C GLN A 52 19.19 9.33 -11.92
N GLU A 53 20.16 10.25 -11.95
CA GLU A 53 21.13 10.45 -10.85
C GLU A 53 20.42 10.78 -9.53
N ARG A 54 19.35 11.58 -9.58
CA ARG A 54 18.54 11.89 -8.40
C ARG A 54 17.87 10.64 -7.83
N LEU A 55 17.22 9.82 -8.66
CA LEU A 55 16.58 8.58 -8.19
C LEU A 55 17.61 7.59 -7.63
N TRP A 56 18.80 7.51 -8.25
CA TRP A 56 19.92 6.74 -7.70
C TRP A 56 20.32 7.24 -6.30
N ILE A 57 20.39 8.57 -6.07
CA ILE A 57 20.66 9.11 -4.73
C ILE A 57 19.58 8.69 -3.71
N LEU A 58 18.30 8.65 -4.11
CA LEU A 58 17.21 8.20 -3.23
C LEU A 58 17.33 6.71 -2.88
N ASP A 59 17.72 5.88 -3.84
CA ASP A 59 18.04 4.47 -3.59
C ASP A 59 19.21 4.33 -2.59
N GLN A 60 20.27 5.14 -2.74
CA GLN A 60 21.40 5.13 -1.80
C GLN A 60 21.04 5.65 -0.39
N LEU A 61 19.94 6.40 -0.24
CA LEU A 61 19.41 6.82 1.07
C LEU A 61 18.69 5.68 1.80
N ASN A 62 18.09 4.74 1.05
CA ASN A 62 17.35 3.61 1.58
C ASN A 62 17.64 2.31 0.79
N PRO A 63 18.88 1.77 0.85
CA PRO A 63 19.24 0.60 0.05
C PRO A 63 18.34 -0.61 0.36
N GLY A 64 17.95 -1.36 -0.68
CA GLY A 64 17.05 -2.50 -0.55
C GLY A 64 15.57 -2.11 -0.50
N THR A 65 15.24 -0.83 -0.66
CA THR A 65 13.85 -0.39 -0.85
C THR A 65 13.27 -0.90 -2.18
N THR A 66 11.97 -1.22 -2.16
CA THR A 66 11.19 -1.51 -3.37
C THR A 66 10.40 -0.29 -3.86
N THR A 67 10.53 0.87 -3.20
CA THR A 67 9.72 2.08 -3.48
C THR A 67 9.82 2.57 -4.93
N TYR A 68 10.93 2.26 -5.61
CA TYR A 68 11.18 2.64 -7.00
C TYR A 68 11.30 1.42 -7.92
N THR A 69 10.66 0.31 -7.59
CA THR A 69 10.49 -0.82 -8.51
C THR A 69 9.20 -0.60 -9.32
N LEU A 70 9.32 -0.54 -10.64
CA LEU A 70 8.16 -0.56 -11.53
C LEU A 70 7.79 -2.01 -11.87
N GLY A 71 6.50 -2.31 -11.79
CA GLY A 71 5.91 -3.58 -12.20
C GLY A 71 4.94 -3.41 -13.36
N TYR A 72 5.06 -4.26 -14.38
CA TYR A 72 4.11 -4.31 -15.49
C TYR A 72 3.70 -5.75 -15.79
N GLY A 73 2.42 -5.96 -16.08
CA GLY A 73 1.85 -7.27 -16.35
C GLY A 73 1.37 -7.40 -17.78
N LEU A 74 1.64 -8.55 -18.41
CA LEU A 74 0.97 -8.96 -19.64
C LEU A 74 0.31 -10.31 -19.42
N ARG A 75 -0.94 -10.45 -19.84
CA ARG A 75 -1.61 -11.74 -19.89
C ARG A 75 -1.68 -12.21 -21.34
N VAL A 76 -1.26 -13.46 -21.57
CA VAL A 76 -1.20 -14.09 -22.90
C VAL A 76 -2.20 -15.24 -22.95
N LEU A 77 -3.25 -15.08 -23.75
CA LEU A 77 -4.29 -16.07 -23.96
C LEU A 77 -4.12 -16.74 -25.33
N GLY A 78 -3.74 -18.01 -25.36
CA GLY A 78 -3.51 -18.78 -26.57
C GLY A 78 -2.15 -19.50 -26.57
N ALA A 79 -1.65 -19.79 -27.77
CA ALA A 79 -0.39 -20.49 -27.96
C ALA A 79 0.81 -19.63 -27.51
N PHE A 80 1.61 -20.18 -26.60
CA PHE A 80 2.80 -19.50 -26.07
C PHE A 80 4.03 -20.42 -26.09
N ASP A 81 5.03 -20.06 -26.89
CA ASP A 81 6.29 -20.78 -27.02
C ASP A 81 7.37 -20.13 -26.15
N ARG A 82 7.72 -20.83 -25.07
CA ARG A 82 8.73 -20.39 -24.09
C ARG A 82 10.11 -20.19 -24.74
N SER A 83 10.49 -21.00 -25.71
CA SER A 83 11.78 -20.89 -26.39
C SER A 83 11.84 -19.65 -27.28
N LEU A 84 10.77 -19.36 -28.02
CA LEU A 84 10.67 -18.15 -28.83
C LEU A 84 10.66 -16.89 -27.96
N PHE A 85 9.93 -16.90 -26.84
CA PHE A 85 9.90 -15.79 -25.90
C PHE A 85 11.26 -15.52 -25.24
N SER A 86 11.96 -16.57 -24.81
CA SER A 86 13.32 -16.44 -24.27
C SER A 86 14.29 -15.83 -25.29
N ARG A 87 14.27 -16.30 -26.55
CA ARG A 87 15.10 -15.73 -27.63
C ARG A 87 14.70 -14.30 -27.99
N ALA A 88 13.42 -13.97 -27.93
CA ALA A 88 12.93 -12.61 -28.16
C ALA A 88 13.42 -11.65 -27.08
N ALA A 89 13.35 -12.06 -25.81
CA ALA A 89 13.88 -11.31 -24.68
C ALA A 89 15.40 -11.10 -24.77
N ASP A 90 16.15 -12.13 -25.17
CA ASP A 90 17.59 -12.00 -25.41
C ASP A 90 17.92 -11.03 -26.56
N ASN A 91 17.15 -11.07 -27.66
CA ASN A 91 17.30 -10.12 -28.76
C ASN A 91 17.06 -8.68 -28.29
N LEU A 92 16.00 -8.44 -27.53
CA LEU A 92 15.69 -7.15 -26.92
C LEU A 92 16.85 -6.67 -26.03
N VAL A 93 17.28 -7.48 -25.05
CA VAL A 93 18.36 -7.10 -24.12
C VAL A 93 19.68 -6.87 -24.86
N SER A 94 20.00 -7.67 -25.88
CA SER A 94 21.23 -7.49 -26.66
C SER A 94 21.27 -6.13 -27.37
N ARG A 95 20.11 -5.68 -27.86
CA ARG A 95 19.95 -4.48 -28.67
C ARG A 95 20.00 -3.17 -27.89
N HIS A 96 19.65 -3.20 -26.60
CA HIS A 96 19.61 -2.04 -25.71
C HIS A 96 20.77 -2.06 -24.71
N GLU A 97 21.70 -1.10 -24.83
CA GLU A 97 22.83 -1.00 -23.90
C GLU A 97 22.39 -0.77 -22.46
N LEU A 98 21.30 -0.02 -22.26
CA LEU A 98 20.76 0.29 -20.95
C LEU A 98 20.27 -0.97 -20.22
N LEU A 99 19.59 -1.89 -20.91
CA LEU A 99 19.10 -3.13 -20.30
C LEU A 99 20.24 -4.06 -19.85
N ARG A 100 21.43 -3.85 -20.42
CA ARG A 100 22.68 -4.53 -20.06
C ARG A 100 23.52 -3.76 -19.06
N SER A 101 23.03 -2.67 -18.50
CA SER A 101 23.82 -1.79 -17.63
C SER A 101 23.55 -2.00 -16.14
N GLY A 102 24.48 -1.55 -15.29
CA GLY A 102 24.29 -1.35 -13.85
C GLY A 102 24.80 0.04 -13.43
N ALA A 103 24.25 0.62 -12.37
CA ALA A 103 24.64 1.92 -11.83
C ALA A 103 25.68 1.75 -10.72
N GLU A 104 26.94 2.02 -11.04
CA GLU A 104 28.07 1.95 -10.12
C GLU A 104 28.50 3.37 -9.69
N ALA A 105 29.26 3.48 -8.61
CA ALA A 105 29.85 4.75 -8.17
C ALA A 105 31.37 4.63 -8.01
N GLN A 106 32.10 5.62 -8.53
CA GLN A 106 33.54 5.76 -8.32
C GLN A 106 33.83 7.15 -7.77
N ASP A 107 34.56 7.24 -6.66
CA ASP A 107 34.90 8.50 -5.99
C ASP A 107 33.67 9.38 -5.66
N GLY A 108 32.52 8.76 -5.40
CA GLY A 108 31.25 9.45 -5.13
C GLY A 108 30.53 9.99 -6.38
N HIS A 109 30.99 9.63 -7.58
CA HIS A 109 30.34 9.96 -8.85
C HIS A 109 29.66 8.71 -9.44
N PRO A 110 28.33 8.73 -9.66
CA PRO A 110 27.64 7.61 -10.27
C PRO A 110 27.85 7.56 -11.78
N TYR A 111 27.88 6.35 -12.33
CA TYR A 111 27.93 6.08 -13.76
C TYR A 111 27.21 4.78 -14.09
N LEU A 112 26.73 4.67 -15.33
CA LEU A 112 26.20 3.43 -15.87
C LEU A 112 27.35 2.65 -16.50
N ARG A 113 27.48 1.39 -16.10
CA ARG A 113 28.43 0.43 -16.67
C ARG A 113 27.68 -0.56 -17.53
N VAL A 114 28.10 -0.72 -18.78
CA VAL A 114 27.51 -1.71 -19.70
C VAL A 114 28.19 -3.06 -19.53
N HIS A 115 27.41 -4.13 -19.47
CA HIS A 115 27.87 -5.51 -19.46
C HIS A 115 27.49 -6.19 -20.80
N PRO A 116 28.37 -6.20 -21.81
CA PRO A 116 28.05 -6.70 -23.16
C PRO A 116 27.46 -8.11 -23.21
N ASP A 117 27.91 -8.99 -22.31
CA ASP A 117 27.52 -10.39 -22.30
C ASP A 117 26.24 -10.68 -21.49
N ARG A 118 25.63 -9.66 -20.86
CA ARG A 118 24.40 -9.84 -20.07
C ARG A 118 23.24 -10.27 -20.99
N ARG A 119 22.48 -11.27 -20.55
CA ARG A 119 21.30 -11.85 -21.21
C ARG A 119 20.03 -11.48 -20.44
N ALA A 120 18.87 -11.81 -20.99
CA ALA A 120 17.61 -11.59 -20.30
C ALA A 120 17.53 -12.45 -19.03
N ASP A 121 17.15 -11.83 -17.90
CA ASP A 121 16.80 -12.56 -16.68
C ASP A 121 15.34 -12.99 -16.80
N LEU A 122 15.12 -14.25 -17.14
CA LEU A 122 13.81 -14.80 -17.47
C LEU A 122 13.56 -16.10 -16.73
N THR A 123 12.47 -16.14 -15.98
CA THR A 123 12.04 -17.31 -15.21
C THR A 123 10.70 -17.83 -15.71
N TYR A 124 10.50 -19.14 -15.62
CA TYR A 124 9.26 -19.82 -15.98
C TYR A 124 8.75 -20.65 -14.81
N THR A 125 7.50 -20.43 -14.40
CA THR A 125 6.84 -21.17 -13.32
C THR A 125 5.55 -21.79 -13.85
N ASP A 126 5.27 -23.04 -13.49
CA ASP A 126 3.98 -23.67 -13.82
C ASP A 126 3.09 -23.68 -12.58
N LEU A 127 2.04 -22.84 -12.57
CA LEU A 127 1.15 -22.71 -11.42
C LEU A 127 0.11 -23.84 -11.37
N THR A 128 -0.04 -24.57 -12.48
CA THR A 128 -0.95 -25.72 -12.60
C THR A 128 -0.35 -27.02 -12.08
N ALA A 129 0.96 -27.04 -11.80
CA ALA A 129 1.65 -28.22 -11.29
C ALA A 129 1.33 -28.45 -9.79
N GLY A 130 1.10 -29.72 -9.42
CA GLY A 130 0.88 -30.16 -8.05
C GLY A 130 1.03 -31.69 -7.92
N ASP A 131 1.43 -32.17 -6.73
CA ASP A 131 1.82 -33.57 -6.53
C ASP A 131 0.64 -34.57 -6.50
N THR A 132 -0.62 -34.14 -6.35
CA THR A 132 -1.82 -34.98 -6.54
C THR A 132 -3.08 -34.16 -6.90
N ALA A 133 -3.92 -34.72 -7.80
CA ALA A 133 -5.18 -34.18 -8.37
C ALA A 133 -5.10 -32.83 -9.13
N GLU A 134 -6.04 -32.59 -10.05
CA GLU A 134 -6.18 -31.31 -10.76
C GLU A 134 -6.32 -30.15 -9.76
N VAL A 135 -5.40 -29.19 -9.83
CA VAL A 135 -5.44 -27.97 -9.02
C VAL A 135 -6.69 -27.16 -9.40
N SER A 136 -7.48 -26.73 -8.42
CA SER A 136 -8.69 -25.93 -8.69
C SER A 136 -8.33 -24.60 -9.35
N ALA A 137 -9.24 -24.05 -10.15
CA ALA A 137 -9.03 -22.75 -10.81
C ALA A 137 -8.81 -21.61 -9.80
N GLU A 138 -9.46 -21.67 -8.64
CA GLU A 138 -9.30 -20.70 -7.53
C GLU A 138 -7.90 -20.76 -6.92
N GLU A 139 -7.34 -21.96 -6.74
CA GLU A 139 -5.99 -22.14 -6.21
C GLU A 139 -4.93 -21.65 -7.20
N VAL A 140 -5.13 -21.90 -8.51
CA VAL A 140 -4.26 -21.34 -9.55
C VAL A 140 -4.32 -19.81 -9.57
N GLU A 141 -5.52 -19.24 -9.40
CA GLU A 141 -5.71 -17.79 -9.33
C GLU A 141 -4.96 -17.19 -8.13
N ARG A 142 -5.11 -17.79 -6.94
CA ARG A 142 -4.38 -17.39 -5.72
C ARG A 142 -2.86 -17.44 -5.94
N ARG A 143 -2.36 -18.55 -6.49
CA ARG A 143 -0.94 -18.70 -6.85
C ARG A 143 -0.47 -17.64 -7.86
N ARG A 144 -1.33 -17.22 -8.79
CA ARG A 144 -1.00 -16.15 -9.75
C ARG A 144 -0.80 -14.82 -9.03
N GLN A 145 -1.69 -14.47 -8.09
CA GLN A 145 -1.58 -13.24 -7.33
C GLN A 145 -0.32 -13.23 -6.46
N GLU A 146 -0.01 -14.34 -5.79
CA GLU A 146 1.23 -14.49 -5.02
C GLU A 146 2.47 -14.39 -5.89
N PHE A 147 2.43 -15.01 -7.07
CA PHE A 147 3.51 -14.94 -8.06
C PHE A 147 3.78 -13.50 -8.49
N ILE A 148 2.73 -12.72 -8.81
CA ILE A 148 2.82 -11.30 -9.20
C ILE A 148 3.42 -10.48 -8.03
N ALA A 149 2.85 -10.61 -6.82
CA ALA A 149 3.30 -9.88 -5.64
C ALA A 149 4.76 -10.17 -5.28
N ALA A 150 5.21 -11.41 -5.43
CA ALA A 150 6.59 -11.80 -5.18
C ALA A 150 7.58 -11.11 -6.13
N GLN A 151 7.20 -10.86 -7.39
CA GLN A 151 8.10 -10.20 -8.34
C GLN A 151 8.34 -8.73 -7.98
N VAL A 152 7.29 -7.99 -7.62
CA VAL A 152 7.41 -6.55 -7.30
C VAL A 152 8.06 -6.29 -5.94
N ARG A 153 7.93 -7.22 -4.99
CA ARG A 153 8.56 -7.13 -3.67
C ARG A 153 10.06 -7.48 -3.67
N ARG A 154 10.61 -7.93 -4.80
CA ARG A 154 12.03 -8.26 -4.91
C ARG A 154 12.86 -6.98 -5.15
N PRO A 155 13.70 -6.53 -4.19
CA PRO A 155 14.49 -5.31 -4.36
C PRO A 155 15.53 -5.46 -5.48
N PHE A 156 16.01 -4.33 -6.00
CA PHE A 156 17.10 -4.28 -6.97
C PHE A 156 18.41 -3.82 -6.31
N ASP A 157 19.50 -4.56 -6.55
CA ASP A 157 20.83 -3.98 -6.47
C ASP A 157 21.12 -3.28 -7.81
N LEU A 158 21.03 -1.94 -7.82
CA LEU A 158 21.19 -1.15 -9.04
C LEU A 158 22.56 -1.35 -9.72
N ALA A 159 23.59 -1.80 -9.00
CA ALA A 159 24.92 -2.05 -9.56
C ALA A 159 25.03 -3.47 -10.13
N ALA A 160 24.55 -4.47 -9.40
CA ALA A 160 24.79 -5.87 -9.71
C ALA A 160 23.68 -6.52 -10.56
N ASP A 161 22.42 -6.11 -10.41
CA ASP A 161 21.29 -6.81 -11.01
C ASP A 161 21.06 -6.42 -12.49
N PRO A 162 20.44 -7.31 -13.30
CA PRO A 162 19.85 -6.95 -14.58
C PRO A 162 18.76 -5.88 -14.42
N VAL A 163 18.72 -4.92 -15.34
CA VAL A 163 17.70 -3.84 -15.32
C VAL A 163 16.30 -4.39 -15.56
N LEU A 164 16.17 -5.40 -16.41
CA LEU A 164 14.90 -6.05 -16.74
C LEU A 164 14.90 -7.47 -16.18
N ARG A 165 13.92 -7.76 -15.34
CA ARG A 165 13.56 -9.11 -14.89
C ARG A 165 12.21 -9.49 -15.47
N LEU A 166 12.15 -10.65 -16.11
CA LEU A 166 10.95 -11.23 -16.69
C LEU A 166 10.59 -12.50 -15.92
N ALA A 167 9.34 -12.63 -15.52
CA ALA A 167 8.83 -13.82 -14.88
C ALA A 167 7.55 -14.24 -15.59
N VAL A 168 7.51 -15.49 -16.06
CA VAL A 168 6.35 -16.04 -16.77
C VAL A 168 5.76 -17.18 -15.96
N ALA A 169 4.48 -17.09 -15.65
CA ALA A 169 3.70 -18.12 -14.99
C ALA A 169 2.69 -18.74 -15.97
N LYS A 170 2.67 -20.06 -16.10
CA LYS A 170 1.58 -20.78 -16.76
C LYS A 170 0.40 -20.88 -15.80
N VAL A 171 -0.72 -20.28 -16.16
CA VAL A 171 -1.99 -20.28 -15.42
C VAL A 171 -2.90 -21.39 -15.94
N ALA A 172 -2.91 -21.64 -17.24
CA ALA A 172 -3.55 -22.80 -17.87
C ALA A 172 -2.79 -23.17 -19.15
N GLU A 173 -3.22 -24.21 -19.86
CA GLU A 173 -2.57 -24.64 -21.11
C GLU A 173 -2.40 -23.50 -22.13
N ASN A 174 -3.41 -22.63 -22.23
CA ASN A 174 -3.43 -21.48 -23.13
C ASN A 174 -3.60 -20.16 -22.37
N ASP A 175 -3.11 -20.06 -21.13
CA ASP A 175 -3.18 -18.84 -20.32
C ASP A 175 -1.87 -18.65 -19.55
N HIS A 176 -1.18 -17.56 -19.82
CA HIS A 176 0.10 -17.25 -19.22
C HIS A 176 0.11 -15.82 -18.68
N GLN A 177 0.65 -15.65 -17.47
CA GLN A 177 0.95 -14.35 -16.87
C GLN A 177 2.43 -14.05 -17.05
N VAL A 178 2.75 -12.91 -17.67
CA VAL A 178 4.09 -12.34 -17.73
C VAL A 178 4.14 -11.16 -16.75
N VAL A 179 5.18 -11.10 -15.93
CA VAL A 179 5.47 -9.97 -15.04
C VAL A 179 6.85 -9.43 -15.37
N GLU A 180 6.91 -8.12 -15.56
CA GLU A 180 8.09 -7.37 -15.97
C GLU A 180 8.43 -6.39 -14.85
N THR A 181 9.62 -6.53 -14.25
CA THR A 181 10.06 -5.61 -13.20
C THR A 181 11.35 -4.92 -13.59
N MET A 182 11.41 -3.61 -13.32
CA MET A 182 12.56 -2.77 -13.60
C MET A 182 12.71 -1.67 -12.55
N PRO A 183 13.93 -1.21 -12.22
CA PRO A 183 14.10 -0.05 -11.38
C PRO A 183 13.67 1.23 -12.11
N HIS A 184 12.81 2.03 -11.50
CA HIS A 184 12.32 3.30 -12.03
C HIS A 184 13.46 4.29 -12.34
N SER A 185 14.62 4.17 -11.70
CA SER A 185 15.80 4.98 -12.04
C SER A 185 16.33 4.69 -13.46
N PHE A 186 16.06 3.51 -14.02
CA PHE A 186 16.51 3.13 -15.36
C PHE A 186 15.48 3.38 -16.42
N VAL A 187 14.19 3.33 -16.10
CA VAL A 187 13.11 3.30 -17.09
C VAL A 187 11.91 4.12 -16.63
N ASP A 188 11.12 4.55 -17.60
CA ASP A 188 9.85 5.23 -17.37
C ASP A 188 8.66 4.45 -17.97
N GLN A 189 7.44 4.88 -17.67
CA GLN A 189 6.22 4.23 -18.17
C GLN A 189 6.15 4.17 -19.71
N TRP A 190 6.69 5.16 -20.41
CA TRP A 190 6.75 5.16 -21.87
C TRP A 190 7.69 4.08 -22.42
N SER A 191 8.74 3.76 -21.66
CA SER A 191 9.68 2.70 -22.00
C SER A 191 9.02 1.34 -22.02
N TYR A 192 8.08 1.03 -21.13
CA TYR A 192 7.35 -0.23 -21.13
C TYR A 192 6.56 -0.46 -22.42
N VAL A 193 5.86 0.56 -22.91
CA VAL A 193 5.10 0.45 -24.18
C VAL A 193 6.04 0.08 -25.32
N ARG A 194 7.19 0.77 -25.44
CA ARG A 194 8.19 0.50 -26.48
C ARG A 194 8.87 -0.86 -26.31
N LEU A 195 9.20 -1.21 -25.07
CA LEU A 195 9.80 -2.49 -24.71
C LEU A 195 8.88 -3.64 -25.14
N ASN A 196 7.58 -3.52 -24.88
CA ASN A 196 6.60 -4.57 -25.17
C ASN A 196 6.25 -4.65 -26.66
N GLU A 197 6.14 -3.52 -27.36
CA GLU A 197 6.06 -3.51 -28.83
C GLU A 197 7.24 -4.27 -29.47
N GLU A 198 8.46 -4.02 -29.00
CA GLU A 198 9.69 -4.61 -29.54
C GLU A 198 9.87 -6.08 -29.14
N LEU A 199 9.60 -6.43 -27.88
CA LEU A 199 9.65 -7.80 -27.38
C LEU A 199 8.72 -8.71 -28.19
N LEU A 200 7.47 -8.29 -28.38
CA LEU A 200 6.47 -9.06 -29.11
C LEU A 200 6.73 -9.07 -30.61
N GLU A 201 7.33 -8.02 -31.18
CA GLU A 201 7.79 -8.04 -32.57
C GLU A 201 8.98 -9.00 -32.78
N HIS A 202 9.92 -9.08 -31.85
CA HIS A 202 10.97 -10.10 -31.89
C HIS A 202 10.39 -11.51 -31.80
N TYR A 203 9.38 -11.73 -30.95
CA TYR A 203 8.69 -13.02 -30.89
C TYR A 203 8.02 -13.36 -32.22
N ARG A 204 7.21 -12.45 -32.78
CA ARG A 204 6.53 -12.64 -34.08
C ARG A 204 7.52 -12.95 -35.20
N ALA A 205 8.60 -12.18 -35.27
CA ALA A 205 9.62 -12.35 -36.28
C ALA A 205 10.29 -13.73 -36.21
N LEU A 206 10.56 -14.23 -34.99
CA LEU A 206 11.09 -15.58 -34.78
C LEU A 206 10.07 -16.68 -35.14
N ALA A 207 8.80 -16.49 -34.82
CA ALA A 207 7.72 -17.44 -35.13
C ALA A 207 7.46 -17.55 -36.65
N GLU A 208 7.59 -16.43 -37.37
CA GLU A 208 7.36 -16.33 -38.82
C GLU A 208 8.64 -16.52 -39.66
N ASP A 209 9.79 -16.80 -39.02
CA ASP A 209 11.11 -16.91 -39.66
C ASP A 209 11.46 -15.72 -40.56
N ARG A 210 11.27 -14.50 -40.02
CA ARG A 210 11.57 -13.23 -40.70
C ARG A 210 12.42 -12.31 -39.82
N PRO A 211 13.11 -11.31 -40.38
CA PRO A 211 13.75 -10.29 -39.56
C PRO A 211 12.72 -9.44 -38.79
N PRO A 212 13.05 -8.98 -37.58
CA PRO A 212 12.19 -8.10 -36.79
C PRO A 212 12.09 -6.71 -37.42
N ARG A 213 10.88 -6.14 -37.43
CA ARG A 213 10.56 -4.81 -37.97
C ARG A 213 10.57 -3.77 -36.85
N VAL A 214 11.73 -3.59 -36.24
CA VAL A 214 11.95 -2.62 -35.16
C VAL A 214 12.53 -1.31 -35.71
N PRO A 215 12.20 -0.14 -35.12
CA PRO A 215 12.75 1.14 -35.57
C PRO A 215 14.28 1.16 -35.55
N GLU A 216 14.93 1.89 -36.45
CA GLU A 216 16.37 2.12 -36.34
C GLU A 216 16.67 3.01 -35.12
N MET A 217 17.72 2.68 -34.37
CA MET A 217 18.12 3.39 -33.16
C MET A 217 19.54 3.95 -33.36
N PRO A 218 19.66 5.15 -33.98
CA PRO A 218 20.97 5.71 -34.33
C PRO A 218 21.78 6.08 -33.09
N VAL A 219 21.11 6.45 -32.00
CA VAL A 219 21.72 6.78 -30.69
C VAL A 219 21.25 5.79 -29.63
N GLN A 220 22.04 5.54 -28.59
CA GLN A 220 21.61 4.77 -27.41
C GLN A 220 21.38 5.68 -26.21
N PHE A 221 20.82 5.15 -25.13
CA PHE A 221 20.55 5.93 -23.91
C PHE A 221 21.80 6.65 -23.38
N GLY A 222 22.98 6.02 -23.40
CA GLY A 222 24.22 6.65 -22.96
C GLY A 222 24.63 7.88 -23.78
N ASP A 223 24.32 7.91 -25.08
CA ASP A 223 24.51 9.09 -25.93
C ASP A 223 23.58 10.23 -25.49
N TRP A 224 22.32 9.88 -25.19
CA TRP A 224 21.32 10.83 -24.70
C TRP A 224 21.69 11.40 -23.32
N SER A 225 22.16 10.58 -22.37
CA SER A 225 22.58 11.05 -21.04
C SER A 225 23.73 12.04 -21.12
N HIS A 226 24.69 11.80 -22.00
CA HIS A 226 25.77 12.75 -22.28
C HIS A 226 25.26 14.05 -22.89
N TRP A 227 24.43 13.95 -23.93
CA TRP A 227 23.84 15.09 -24.60
C TRP A 227 23.00 15.97 -23.65
N GLN A 228 22.19 15.35 -22.77
CA GLN A 228 21.36 16.08 -21.80
C GLN A 228 22.25 16.95 -20.89
N ARG A 229 23.32 16.38 -20.34
CA ARG A 229 24.24 17.11 -19.46
C ARG A 229 24.93 18.27 -20.18
N GLU A 230 25.40 18.05 -21.40
CA GLU A 230 26.02 19.11 -22.21
C GLU A 230 25.02 20.24 -22.54
N ARG A 231 23.76 19.89 -22.83
CA ARG A 231 22.69 20.86 -23.12
C ARG A 231 22.37 21.75 -21.92
N PHE A 232 22.33 21.22 -20.70
CA PHE A 232 21.96 21.97 -19.50
C PHE A 232 23.13 22.62 -18.73
N ALA A 233 24.38 22.29 -19.07
CA ALA A 233 25.57 22.92 -18.48
C ALA A 233 25.77 24.40 -18.88
N GLY A 234 25.22 24.82 -20.02
CA GLY A 234 25.47 26.14 -20.62
C GLY A 234 24.38 27.21 -20.39
N PRO A 235 24.38 28.28 -21.22
CA PRO A 235 23.39 29.38 -21.15
C PRO A 235 21.93 28.92 -21.27
N HIS A 236 21.70 27.82 -21.99
CA HIS A 236 20.37 27.21 -22.12
C HIS A 236 19.82 26.81 -20.75
N GLY A 237 20.56 26.01 -19.97
CA GLY A 237 20.17 25.63 -18.62
C GLY A 237 20.03 26.82 -17.66
N ALA A 238 20.92 27.82 -17.77
CA ALA A 238 20.85 29.03 -16.95
C ALA A 238 19.53 29.81 -17.17
N ARG A 239 19.08 29.95 -18.42
CA ARG A 239 17.79 30.58 -18.75
C ARG A 239 16.62 29.85 -18.11
N HIS A 240 16.66 28.52 -18.10
CA HIS A 240 15.62 27.70 -17.50
C HIS A 240 15.59 27.82 -15.98
N ARG A 241 16.75 27.75 -15.31
CA ARG A 241 16.85 27.94 -13.85
C ARG A 241 16.30 29.30 -13.42
N GLU A 242 16.62 30.37 -14.15
CA GLU A 242 16.14 31.72 -13.86
C GLU A 242 14.61 31.85 -13.98
N PHE A 243 14.02 31.22 -15.00
CA PHE A 243 12.56 31.14 -15.13
C PHE A 243 11.95 30.43 -13.92
N TRP A 244 12.45 29.25 -13.56
CA TRP A 244 11.91 28.45 -12.46
C TRP A 244 12.04 29.15 -11.11
N ARG A 245 13.17 29.82 -10.86
CA ARG A 245 13.38 30.68 -9.69
C ARG A 245 12.31 31.76 -9.58
N THR A 246 11.98 32.41 -10.69
CA THR A 246 10.96 33.48 -10.73
C THR A 246 9.54 32.91 -10.61
N PHE A 247 9.24 31.81 -11.30
CA PHE A 247 7.91 31.20 -11.33
C PHE A 247 7.51 30.61 -9.97
N LEU A 248 8.48 30.04 -9.25
CA LEU A 248 8.29 29.41 -7.93
C LEU A 248 8.58 30.35 -6.77
N ASP A 249 8.83 31.64 -7.02
CA ASP A 249 9.07 32.61 -5.95
C ASP A 249 7.87 32.71 -4.99
N GLY A 250 8.14 32.55 -3.69
CA GLY A 250 7.11 32.49 -2.65
C GLY A 250 6.12 31.34 -2.81
N VAL A 251 6.52 30.21 -3.40
CA VAL A 251 5.68 29.01 -3.48
C VAL A 251 5.36 28.49 -2.06
N PRO A 252 4.12 28.04 -1.78
CA PRO A 252 3.82 27.38 -0.53
C PRO A 252 4.71 26.15 -0.32
N GLN A 253 5.30 26.01 0.87
CA GLN A 253 6.16 24.85 1.19
C GLN A 253 5.37 23.55 1.31
N ARG A 254 4.05 23.63 1.53
CA ARG A 254 3.18 22.47 1.78
C ARG A 254 1.76 22.68 1.28
N LEU A 255 1.25 21.68 0.57
CA LEU A 255 -0.17 21.47 0.35
C LEU A 255 -0.78 20.83 1.62
N ALA A 256 -1.75 21.49 2.23
CA ALA A 256 -2.46 21.05 3.42
C ALA A 256 -3.54 20.02 3.04
N LEU A 257 -3.11 18.89 2.47
CA LEU A 257 -4.00 17.78 2.13
C LEU A 257 -4.77 17.31 3.38
N PRO A 258 -5.99 16.74 3.19
CA PRO A 258 -6.81 16.26 4.28
C PRO A 258 -6.29 14.90 4.78
N TYR A 259 -5.11 14.90 5.41
CA TYR A 259 -4.50 13.71 5.96
C TYR A 259 -5.35 13.17 7.12
N ASP A 260 -5.57 11.86 7.15
CA ASP A 260 -6.24 11.17 8.27
C ASP A 260 -5.24 10.85 9.39
N HIS A 261 -3.95 10.77 9.04
CA HIS A 261 -2.84 10.46 9.94
C HIS A 261 -1.73 11.51 9.88
N SER A 262 -0.71 11.35 10.75
CA SER A 262 0.41 12.28 10.79
C SER A 262 1.20 12.25 9.45
N PRO A 263 1.50 13.42 8.87
CA PRO A 263 2.27 13.54 7.63
C PRO A 263 3.76 13.22 7.78
N ASP A 264 4.26 13.04 9.00
CA ASP A 264 5.67 12.87 9.31
C ASP A 264 6.06 11.39 9.35
N THR A 265 5.84 10.70 8.24
CA THR A 265 6.20 9.29 8.04
C THR A 265 7.09 9.10 6.81
N VAL A 266 7.98 8.10 6.86
CA VAL A 266 8.79 7.64 5.71
C VAL A 266 8.21 6.38 5.06
N ASP A 267 7.04 5.93 5.53
CA ASP A 267 6.36 4.76 4.98
C ASP A 267 5.71 5.10 3.64
N HIS A 268 6.11 4.38 2.60
CA HIS A 268 5.63 4.54 1.23
C HIS A 268 4.63 3.46 0.82
N THR A 269 4.19 2.62 1.76
CA THR A 269 3.10 1.66 1.50
C THR A 269 1.89 2.40 0.94
N GLY A 270 1.37 1.90 -0.16
CA GLY A 270 0.36 2.59 -0.93
C GLY A 270 -0.69 1.66 -1.47
N GLU A 271 -1.88 2.21 -1.59
CA GLU A 271 -3.04 1.60 -2.21
C GLU A 271 -3.58 2.53 -3.29
N HIS A 272 -4.54 2.06 -4.07
CA HIS A 272 -5.19 2.87 -5.06
C HIS A 272 -6.71 2.66 -5.06
N HIS A 273 -7.43 3.71 -5.43
CA HIS A 273 -8.87 3.69 -5.60
C HIS A 273 -9.22 4.05 -7.05
N ASN A 274 -9.79 3.10 -7.78
CA ASN A 274 -10.13 3.26 -9.19
C ASN A 274 -11.50 3.92 -9.38
N PHE A 275 -11.64 4.66 -10.46
CA PHE A 275 -12.89 5.27 -10.89
C PHE A 275 -13.02 5.22 -12.42
N MET A 276 -14.25 5.32 -12.90
CA MET A 276 -14.60 5.31 -14.31
C MET A 276 -15.63 6.40 -14.60
N LEU A 277 -15.48 7.12 -15.69
CA LEU A 277 -16.39 8.16 -16.16
C LEU A 277 -17.13 7.68 -17.42
N ASN A 278 -18.45 7.84 -17.44
CA ASN A 278 -19.28 7.45 -18.59
C ASN A 278 -18.90 8.27 -19.83
N GLY A 279 -18.84 7.62 -21.00
CA GLY A 279 -18.43 8.24 -22.25
C GLY A 279 -19.23 9.48 -22.66
N ALA A 280 -20.53 9.54 -22.39
CA ALA A 280 -21.35 10.72 -22.73
C ALA A 280 -20.94 11.96 -21.91
N VAL A 281 -20.66 11.77 -20.61
CA VAL A 281 -20.22 12.85 -19.72
C VAL A 281 -18.78 13.25 -20.03
N ALA A 282 -17.90 12.26 -20.28
CA ALA A 282 -16.54 12.50 -20.74
C ALA A 282 -16.51 13.32 -22.02
N GLU A 283 -17.37 12.98 -22.99
CA GLU A 283 -17.48 13.72 -24.25
C GLU A 283 -17.96 15.16 -24.04
N ALA A 284 -19.00 15.36 -23.23
CA ALA A 284 -19.52 16.69 -22.90
C ALA A 284 -18.44 17.56 -22.22
N PHE A 285 -17.73 17.01 -21.23
CA PHE A 285 -16.64 17.67 -20.52
C PHE A 285 -15.49 18.05 -21.46
N PHE A 286 -14.98 17.10 -22.27
CA PHE A 286 -13.89 17.39 -23.20
C PHE A 286 -14.32 18.25 -24.39
N ARG A 287 -15.61 18.25 -24.77
CA ARG A 287 -16.15 19.22 -25.73
C ARG A 287 -16.06 20.63 -25.16
N HIS A 288 -16.47 20.85 -23.91
CA HIS A 288 -16.35 22.15 -23.26
C HIS A 288 -14.88 22.61 -23.17
N ALA A 289 -13.96 21.69 -22.84
CA ALA A 289 -12.53 21.97 -22.84
C ALA A 289 -12.01 22.43 -24.22
N ARG A 290 -12.49 21.80 -25.32
CA ARG A 290 -12.15 22.18 -26.71
C ARG A 290 -12.71 23.54 -27.09
N GLU A 291 -13.95 23.86 -26.69
CA GLU A 291 -14.57 25.17 -26.91
C GLU A 291 -13.80 26.29 -26.19
N ALA A 292 -13.31 26.00 -24.98
CA ALA A 292 -12.39 26.85 -24.22
C ALA A 292 -10.94 26.88 -24.79
N ARG A 293 -10.66 26.18 -25.90
CA ARG A 293 -9.36 26.05 -26.56
C ARG A 293 -8.26 25.47 -25.65
N THR A 294 -8.63 24.54 -24.77
CA THR A 294 -7.71 23.83 -23.87
C THR A 294 -7.52 22.36 -24.29
N THR A 295 -6.58 21.67 -23.65
CA THR A 295 -6.33 20.24 -23.88
C THR A 295 -7.06 19.38 -22.84
N PRO A 296 -7.36 18.10 -23.13
CA PRO A 296 -7.85 17.16 -22.12
C PRO A 296 -7.02 17.13 -20.83
N ALA A 297 -5.68 17.16 -20.96
CA ALA A 297 -4.74 17.25 -19.85
C ALA A 297 -5.00 18.49 -18.97
N THR A 298 -5.12 19.66 -19.59
CA THR A 298 -5.39 20.93 -18.90
C THR A 298 -6.76 20.91 -18.22
N ALA A 299 -7.78 20.33 -18.86
CA ALA A 299 -9.11 20.23 -18.29
C ALA A 299 -9.13 19.34 -17.05
N MET A 300 -8.51 18.15 -17.10
CA MET A 300 -8.38 17.26 -15.94
C MET A 300 -7.52 17.90 -14.84
N THR A 301 -6.47 18.63 -15.20
CA THR A 301 -5.68 19.43 -14.25
C THR A 301 -6.53 20.47 -13.53
N ALA A 302 -7.43 21.15 -14.25
CA ALA A 302 -8.33 22.14 -13.66
C ALA A 302 -9.32 21.50 -12.68
N VAL A 303 -9.92 20.36 -13.05
CA VAL A 303 -10.81 19.59 -12.15
C VAL A 303 -10.04 19.14 -10.90
N TYR A 304 -8.81 18.66 -11.06
CA TYR A 304 -8.00 18.24 -9.92
C TYR A 304 -7.62 19.42 -9.01
N ALA A 305 -7.25 20.56 -9.59
CA ALA A 305 -7.01 21.80 -8.83
C ALA A 305 -8.27 22.27 -8.08
N ALA A 306 -9.46 22.14 -8.68
CA ALA A 306 -10.72 22.42 -8.01
C ALA A 306 -10.96 21.48 -6.81
N LEU A 307 -10.68 20.18 -6.96
CA LEU A 307 -10.76 19.22 -5.86
C LEU A 307 -9.81 19.60 -4.72
N LEU A 308 -8.55 19.92 -5.03
CA LEU A 308 -7.56 20.34 -4.03
C LEU A 308 -7.98 21.64 -3.35
N TYR A 309 -8.53 22.62 -4.08
CA TYR A 309 -9.09 23.83 -3.49
C TYR A 309 -10.24 23.52 -2.51
N GLU A 310 -11.20 22.68 -2.90
CA GLU A 310 -12.34 22.33 -2.04
C GLU A 310 -11.94 21.51 -0.79
N ARG A 311 -10.79 20.82 -0.84
CA ARG A 311 -10.28 20.02 0.29
C ARG A 311 -9.33 20.78 1.22
N THR A 312 -8.52 21.68 0.68
CA THR A 312 -7.46 22.37 1.42
C THR A 312 -7.78 23.82 1.74
N GLY A 313 -8.68 24.46 0.98
CA GLY A 313 -8.91 25.91 1.02
C GLY A 313 -7.77 26.75 0.46
N GLN A 314 -6.70 26.12 -0.02
CA GLN A 314 -5.56 26.82 -0.58
C GLN A 314 -5.86 27.27 -2.01
N ARG A 315 -5.47 28.50 -2.33
CA ARG A 315 -5.63 29.10 -3.67
C ARG A 315 -4.35 29.10 -4.49
N ASP A 316 -3.20 28.90 -3.87
CA ASP A 316 -1.92 28.74 -4.54
C ASP A 316 -1.54 27.26 -4.42
N LEU A 317 -1.77 26.53 -5.51
CA LEU A 317 -1.67 25.07 -5.58
C LEU A 317 -0.48 24.68 -6.44
N VAL A 318 0.25 23.64 -6.05
CA VAL A 318 1.32 23.06 -6.86
C VAL A 318 1.00 21.60 -7.13
N ILE A 319 0.89 21.25 -8.41
CA ILE A 319 0.61 19.89 -8.87
C ILE A 319 1.78 19.41 -9.71
N GLY A 320 2.31 18.24 -9.40
CA GLY A 320 3.37 17.63 -10.20
C GLY A 320 2.80 17.02 -11.48
N ILE A 321 3.36 17.39 -12.62
CA ILE A 321 3.01 16.83 -13.93
C ILE A 321 4.22 16.11 -14.50
N PRO A 322 4.24 14.75 -14.55
CA PRO A 322 5.31 14.05 -15.24
C PRO A 322 5.28 14.41 -16.72
N THR A 323 6.45 14.73 -17.27
CA THR A 323 6.60 15.19 -18.66
C THR A 323 7.72 14.43 -19.34
N SER A 324 7.43 13.90 -20.53
CA SER A 324 8.44 13.27 -21.38
C SER A 324 9.42 14.30 -21.93
N THR A 325 10.70 13.97 -21.88
CA THR A 325 11.80 14.77 -22.43
C THR A 325 12.26 14.25 -23.81
N ARG A 326 11.48 13.34 -24.43
CA ARG A 326 11.71 12.79 -25.78
C ARG A 326 11.36 13.80 -26.89
N ASN A 327 11.99 14.97 -26.85
CA ASN A 327 11.73 16.09 -27.76
C ASN A 327 12.47 15.99 -29.09
N GLU A 328 13.59 15.27 -29.13
CA GLU A 328 14.40 15.05 -30.33
C GLU A 328 13.94 13.76 -31.03
N PRO A 329 13.84 13.71 -32.38
CA PRO A 329 13.43 12.51 -33.11
C PRO A 329 14.24 11.26 -32.75
N GLU A 330 15.55 11.43 -32.57
CA GLU A 330 16.49 10.36 -32.22
C GLU A 330 16.26 9.81 -30.80
N SER A 331 15.59 10.57 -29.92
CA SER A 331 15.27 10.15 -28.55
C SER A 331 13.93 9.40 -28.41
N GLN A 332 13.05 9.50 -29.41
CA GLN A 332 11.73 8.86 -29.38
C GLN A 332 11.75 7.32 -29.26
N PRO A 333 12.66 6.58 -29.95
CA PRO A 333 12.71 5.13 -29.84
C PRO A 333 13.47 4.62 -28.60
N LEU A 334 14.04 5.50 -27.77
CA LEU A 334 14.87 5.08 -26.64
C LEU A 334 14.05 4.51 -25.48
N ILE A 335 14.49 3.34 -25.01
CA ILE A 335 14.16 2.81 -23.68
C ILE A 335 15.07 3.49 -22.66
N GLY A 336 14.46 4.05 -21.61
CA GLY A 336 15.17 4.61 -20.47
C GLY A 336 14.37 5.62 -19.67
N PHE A 337 14.94 6.13 -18.57
CA PHE A 337 14.33 7.20 -17.77
C PHE A 337 14.49 8.56 -18.48
N LEU A 338 13.51 8.93 -19.30
CA LEU A 338 13.45 10.20 -20.03
C LEU A 338 12.23 11.04 -19.59
N LEU A 339 11.85 10.95 -18.30
CA LEU A 339 10.83 11.81 -17.68
C LEU A 339 11.47 12.88 -16.79
N THR A 340 10.78 14.00 -16.65
CA THR A 340 10.99 14.99 -15.60
C THR A 340 9.65 15.34 -14.97
N SER A 341 9.65 15.80 -13.71
CA SER A 341 8.45 16.27 -13.03
C SER A 341 8.35 17.78 -13.09
N ILE A 342 7.23 18.31 -13.58
CA ILE A 342 7.01 19.76 -13.68
C ILE A 342 6.09 20.23 -12.55
N PRO A 343 6.54 21.11 -11.63
CA PRO A 343 5.68 21.71 -10.62
C PRO A 343 4.80 22.79 -11.26
N LEU A 344 3.56 22.41 -11.59
CA LEU A 344 2.59 23.33 -12.17
C LEU A 344 1.90 24.12 -11.05
N ARG A 345 2.31 25.39 -10.90
CA ARG A 345 1.74 26.32 -9.92
C ARG A 345 0.49 26.99 -10.48
N ILE A 346 -0.64 26.82 -9.81
CA ILE A 346 -1.96 27.36 -10.18
C ILE A 346 -2.43 28.29 -9.07
N ARG A 347 -2.71 29.55 -9.43
CA ARG A 347 -3.23 30.57 -8.51
C ARG A 347 -4.69 30.88 -8.84
N LEU A 348 -5.56 30.69 -7.86
CA LEU A 348 -7.01 30.84 -7.98
C LEU A 348 -7.50 32.17 -7.37
N PRO A 349 -8.57 32.78 -7.92
CA PRO A 349 -9.23 33.93 -7.29
C PRO A 349 -9.93 33.53 -5.97
N GLU A 350 -10.50 34.50 -5.25
CA GLU A 350 -11.11 34.25 -3.93
C GLU A 350 -12.34 33.35 -3.94
N ASN A 351 -13.18 33.45 -4.98
CA ASN A 351 -14.38 32.62 -5.17
C ASN A 351 -14.32 32.00 -6.57
N PRO A 352 -13.43 31.02 -6.79
CA PRO A 352 -13.20 30.47 -8.11
C PRO A 352 -14.43 29.72 -8.62
N THR A 353 -14.77 29.96 -9.88
CA THR A 353 -15.70 29.13 -10.67
C THR A 353 -14.91 28.08 -11.46
N PRO A 354 -15.54 26.97 -11.94
CA PRO A 354 -14.90 26.04 -12.86
C PRO A 354 -14.18 26.70 -14.03
N LYS A 355 -14.78 27.73 -14.61
CA LYS A 355 -14.20 28.52 -15.70
C LYS A 355 -12.93 29.26 -15.28
N ASP A 356 -12.91 29.85 -14.09
CA ASP A 356 -11.72 30.51 -13.54
C ASP A 356 -10.59 29.50 -13.32
N VAL A 357 -10.92 28.33 -12.77
CA VAL A 357 -9.92 27.27 -12.53
C VAL A 357 -9.37 26.73 -13.84
N LEU A 358 -10.21 26.53 -14.86
CA LEU A 358 -9.78 26.11 -16.19
C LEU A 358 -8.85 27.14 -16.84
N ALA A 359 -9.20 28.43 -16.75
CA ALA A 359 -8.37 29.52 -17.25
C ALA A 359 -7.02 29.60 -16.52
N ALA A 360 -7.02 29.45 -15.18
CA ALA A 360 -5.80 29.46 -14.37
C ALA A 360 -4.88 28.27 -14.71
N ALA A 361 -5.44 27.07 -14.86
CA ALA A 361 -4.70 25.88 -15.26
C ALA A 361 -4.12 26.03 -16.68
N ALA A 362 -4.89 26.59 -17.62
CA ALA A 362 -4.43 26.86 -18.98
C ALA A 362 -3.30 27.91 -19.01
N ALA A 363 -3.42 28.98 -18.23
CA ALA A 363 -2.39 30.01 -18.11
C ALA A 363 -1.10 29.45 -17.50
N ALA A 364 -1.20 28.64 -16.43
CA ALA A 364 -0.06 27.96 -15.83
C ALA A 364 0.62 27.00 -16.83
N ALA A 365 -0.16 26.19 -17.54
CA ALA A 365 0.35 25.26 -18.54
C ALA A 365 1.06 25.98 -19.70
N ALA A 366 0.53 27.13 -20.13
CA ALA A 366 1.15 27.98 -21.15
C ALA A 366 2.46 28.61 -20.65
N ALA A 367 2.50 29.11 -19.40
CA ALA A 367 3.68 29.75 -18.82
C ALA A 367 4.89 28.81 -18.78
N VAL A 368 4.67 27.53 -18.43
CA VAL A 368 5.77 26.55 -18.34
C VAL A 368 6.08 25.85 -19.67
N ALA A 369 5.32 26.10 -20.75
CA ALA A 369 5.37 25.32 -21.98
C ALA A 369 6.76 25.24 -22.63
N ASP A 370 7.52 26.34 -22.62
CA ASP A 370 8.86 26.39 -23.18
C ASP A 370 9.95 25.95 -22.19
N HIS A 371 9.58 25.57 -20.95
CA HIS A 371 10.50 25.22 -19.86
C HIS A 371 10.30 23.79 -19.32
N ARG A 372 9.54 22.94 -20.02
CA ARG A 372 9.21 21.57 -19.55
C ARG A 372 10.30 20.52 -19.75
N GLU A 373 11.39 20.83 -20.46
CA GLU A 373 12.50 19.89 -20.70
C GLU A 373 13.56 19.88 -19.59
N VAL A 374 13.37 20.74 -18.58
CA VAL A 374 14.35 20.97 -17.52
C VAL A 374 14.31 19.81 -16.52
N PRO A 375 15.47 19.23 -16.16
CA PRO A 375 15.51 18.21 -15.13
C PRO A 375 14.94 18.73 -13.80
N PHE A 376 14.15 17.90 -13.11
CA PHE A 376 13.47 18.33 -11.88
C PHE A 376 14.45 18.70 -10.77
N GLY A 377 15.61 18.05 -10.73
CA GLY A 377 16.72 18.45 -9.83
C GLY A 377 17.10 19.93 -9.95
N GLU A 378 17.20 20.44 -11.18
CA GLU A 378 17.54 21.85 -11.45
C GLU A 378 16.42 22.80 -10.99
N ILE A 379 15.16 22.37 -11.08
CA ILE A 379 14.01 23.13 -10.60
C ILE A 379 14.03 23.25 -9.07
N VAL A 380 14.33 22.13 -8.38
CA VAL A 380 14.45 22.11 -6.92
C VAL A 380 15.63 22.98 -6.45
N GLU A 381 16.77 22.94 -7.15
CA GLU A 381 17.91 23.81 -6.82
C GLU A 381 17.59 25.29 -7.05
N ALA A 382 16.90 25.63 -8.14
CA ALA A 382 16.50 27.00 -8.43
C ALA A 382 15.45 27.55 -7.43
N ALA A 383 14.55 26.69 -6.94
CA ALA A 383 13.51 27.07 -5.98
C ALA A 383 14.00 27.05 -4.51
N ALA A 384 15.05 26.28 -4.22
CA ALA A 384 15.63 26.09 -2.89
C ALA A 384 14.59 25.88 -1.76
N PRO A 385 13.67 24.90 -1.89
CA PRO A 385 12.64 24.64 -0.87
C PRO A 385 13.24 24.00 0.40
N ASP A 386 12.46 23.97 1.47
CA ASP A 386 12.82 23.23 2.68
C ASP A 386 12.97 21.74 2.36
N ARG A 387 14.12 21.15 2.71
CA ARG A 387 14.37 19.72 2.50
C ARG A 387 13.81 18.90 3.66
N SER A 388 13.17 17.78 3.34
CA SER A 388 12.65 16.83 4.32
C SER A 388 13.01 15.41 3.92
N ALA A 389 13.19 14.53 4.92
CA ALA A 389 13.31 13.09 4.71
C ALA A 389 11.94 12.40 4.52
N THR A 390 10.84 13.05 4.91
CA THR A 390 9.47 12.52 4.87
C THR A 390 8.64 13.04 3.69
N ARG A 391 9.18 14.02 2.93
CA ARG A 391 8.43 14.71 1.88
C ARG A 391 9.25 14.87 0.61
N TYR A 392 8.58 14.67 -0.51
CA TYR A 392 9.16 14.97 -1.81
C TYR A 392 9.23 16.51 -2.01
N PRO A 393 10.38 17.09 -2.41
CA PRO A 393 10.53 18.54 -2.57
C PRO A 393 9.51 19.10 -3.56
N LEU A 394 8.89 20.25 -3.25
CA LEU A 394 7.88 20.99 -4.05
C LEU A 394 6.56 20.26 -4.36
N LEU A 395 6.55 18.93 -4.40
CA LEU A 395 5.43 18.13 -4.89
C LEU A 395 4.96 17.19 -3.77
N GLN A 396 3.73 17.38 -3.30
CA GLN A 396 3.06 16.38 -2.45
C GLN A 396 2.11 15.51 -3.28
N THR A 397 1.76 15.98 -4.47
CA THR A 397 0.76 15.35 -5.32
C THR A 397 1.14 15.42 -6.79
N MET A 398 0.72 14.41 -7.54
CA MET A 398 0.88 14.33 -9.00
C MET A 398 -0.45 14.09 -9.72
N LEU A 399 -0.54 14.63 -10.93
CA LEU A 399 -1.57 14.26 -11.90
C LEU A 399 -0.90 13.65 -13.13
N VAL A 400 -1.18 12.38 -13.39
CA VAL A 400 -0.63 11.59 -14.49
C VAL A 400 -1.72 11.38 -15.55
N GLN A 401 -1.38 11.68 -16.80
CA GLN A 401 -2.19 11.25 -17.94
C GLN A 401 -1.43 10.11 -18.62
N LEU A 402 -2.09 8.97 -18.75
CA LEU A 402 -1.58 7.84 -19.51
C LEU A 402 -2.29 7.82 -20.86
N ASP A 403 -1.54 8.07 -21.93
CA ASP A 403 -2.02 7.89 -23.30
C ASP A 403 -1.89 6.40 -23.64
N ILE A 404 -2.86 5.60 -23.20
CA ILE A 404 -2.98 4.21 -23.62
C ILE A 404 -3.59 4.23 -25.02
N ASP A 405 -2.78 3.94 -26.03
CA ASP A 405 -3.28 3.76 -27.38
C ASP A 405 -4.00 2.41 -27.47
N ASP A 406 -5.31 2.43 -27.22
CA ASP A 406 -6.19 1.28 -27.36
C ASP A 406 -6.23 0.74 -28.79
N SER A 407 -5.65 1.42 -29.79
CA SER A 407 -5.53 0.94 -31.16
C SER A 407 -4.45 -0.13 -31.37
N GLN A 408 -3.54 -0.29 -30.41
CA GLN A 408 -2.49 -1.29 -30.47
C GLN A 408 -2.88 -2.55 -29.70
N THR A 409 -3.59 -3.46 -30.36
CA THR A 409 -3.68 -4.84 -29.88
C THR A 409 -2.29 -5.45 -29.96
N LEU A 410 -1.77 -5.91 -28.82
CA LEU A 410 -0.53 -6.68 -28.79
C LEU A 410 -0.90 -8.12 -29.20
N GLU A 411 -0.60 -8.50 -30.43
CA GLU A 411 -0.90 -9.85 -30.94
C GLU A 411 0.37 -10.68 -31.00
N LEU A 412 0.22 -11.97 -30.68
CA LEU A 412 1.19 -13.02 -30.98
C LEU A 412 0.55 -14.03 -31.95
N PRO A 413 1.36 -14.75 -32.76
CA PRO A 413 0.81 -15.78 -33.64
C PRO A 413 0.08 -16.85 -32.82
N GLY A 414 -1.24 -16.89 -32.92
CA GLY A 414 -2.09 -17.82 -32.19
C GLY A 414 -2.35 -17.47 -30.71
N ALA A 415 -2.04 -16.24 -30.26
CA ALA A 415 -2.36 -15.76 -28.92
C ALA A 415 -2.68 -14.27 -28.85
N GLU A 416 -3.60 -13.91 -27.97
CA GLU A 416 -3.95 -12.55 -27.60
C GLU A 416 -3.09 -12.09 -26.43
N VAL A 417 -2.62 -10.84 -26.45
CA VAL A 417 -1.88 -10.24 -25.33
C VAL A 417 -2.57 -8.96 -24.89
N TYR A 418 -2.81 -8.85 -23.59
CA TYR A 418 -3.30 -7.60 -22.99
C TYR A 418 -2.48 -7.25 -21.75
N ALA A 419 -2.33 -5.95 -21.53
CA ALA A 419 -1.74 -5.45 -20.30
C ALA A 419 -2.68 -5.69 -19.13
N ASN A 420 -2.12 -6.07 -17.99
CA ASN A 420 -2.86 -6.19 -16.75
C ASN A 420 -2.14 -5.52 -15.57
N ALA A 421 -2.91 -5.20 -14.54
CA ALA A 421 -2.39 -4.46 -13.40
C ALA A 421 -1.46 -5.34 -12.56
N VAL A 422 -0.38 -4.72 -12.09
CA VAL A 422 0.55 -5.31 -11.14
C VAL A 422 0.55 -4.38 -9.92
N PRO A 423 -0.13 -4.76 -8.82
CA PRO A 423 -0.18 -3.92 -7.63
C PRO A 423 1.22 -3.82 -7.00
N GLU A 424 1.86 -2.67 -7.13
CA GLU A 424 3.18 -2.41 -6.53
C GLU A 424 3.09 -2.28 -4.99
N GLY A 425 1.91 -1.95 -4.46
CA GLY A 425 1.66 -1.76 -3.02
C GLY A 425 2.37 -0.54 -2.44
N ILE A 426 2.75 0.42 -3.29
CA ILE A 426 3.60 1.56 -2.95
C ILE A 426 3.00 2.83 -3.56
N SER A 427 3.15 3.97 -2.87
CA SER A 427 2.97 5.29 -3.46
C SER A 427 4.15 6.22 -3.16
N THR A 428 4.73 6.78 -4.22
CA THR A 428 5.91 7.65 -4.15
C THR A 428 5.58 9.10 -3.77
N MET A 429 4.31 9.49 -3.89
CA MET A 429 3.76 10.80 -3.51
C MET A 429 2.73 10.58 -2.40
N ASP A 430 2.29 11.65 -1.73
CA ASP A 430 1.17 11.51 -0.79
C ASP A 430 -0.11 11.14 -1.53
N LEU A 431 -0.31 11.72 -2.73
CA LEU A 431 -1.46 11.48 -3.58
C LEU A 431 -1.09 11.57 -5.07
N THR A 432 -1.28 10.49 -5.83
CA THR A 432 -1.12 10.49 -7.29
C THR A 432 -2.44 10.15 -7.95
N THR A 433 -3.02 11.12 -8.67
CA THR A 433 -4.19 10.87 -9.51
C THR A 433 -3.71 10.54 -10.92
N ALA A 434 -4.12 9.40 -11.48
CA ALA A 434 -3.85 9.04 -12.86
C ALA A 434 -5.16 8.84 -13.64
N TRP A 435 -5.14 9.09 -14.94
CA TRP A 435 -6.28 8.81 -15.81
C TRP A 435 -5.85 8.44 -17.23
N TRP A 436 -6.68 7.66 -17.91
CA TRP A 436 -6.51 7.20 -19.28
C TRP A 436 -7.85 7.02 -19.96
N ARG A 437 -7.84 6.88 -21.29
CA ARG A 437 -9.06 6.70 -22.09
C ARG A 437 -8.99 5.39 -22.86
N VAL A 438 -10.09 4.66 -22.89
CA VAL A 438 -10.27 3.43 -23.68
C VAL A 438 -11.59 3.56 -24.42
N GLY A 439 -11.53 3.71 -25.74
CA GLY A 439 -12.67 4.05 -26.58
C GLY A 439 -13.33 5.36 -26.15
N GLU A 440 -14.58 5.26 -25.67
CA GLU A 440 -15.34 6.41 -25.17
C GLU A 440 -15.22 6.61 -23.65
N ILE A 441 -14.77 5.59 -22.93
CA ILE A 441 -14.74 5.59 -21.47
C ILE A 441 -13.42 6.19 -20.96
N VAL A 442 -13.49 6.98 -19.90
CA VAL A 442 -12.31 7.47 -19.18
C VAL A 442 -12.19 6.70 -17.87
N TYR A 443 -11.01 6.17 -17.63
CA TYR A 443 -10.63 5.52 -16.37
C TYR A 443 -9.70 6.44 -15.60
N GLY A 444 -9.69 6.27 -14.30
CA GLY A 444 -8.63 6.81 -13.49
C GLY A 444 -8.46 6.07 -12.19
N ARG A 445 -7.38 6.40 -11.50
CA ARG A 445 -7.09 5.93 -10.16
C ARG A 445 -6.56 7.06 -9.31
N ILE A 446 -6.83 6.99 -8.02
CA ILE A 446 -6.17 7.81 -7.02
C ILE A 446 -5.33 6.87 -6.17
N GLU A 447 -4.02 6.92 -6.37
CA GLU A 447 -3.03 6.20 -5.57
C GLU A 447 -2.62 7.08 -4.38
N TYR A 448 -2.48 6.48 -3.21
CA TYR A 448 -2.25 7.20 -1.95
C TYR A 448 -1.40 6.38 -0.99
N ARG A 449 -0.70 7.06 -0.08
CA ARG A 449 0.02 6.42 1.04
C ARG A 449 -0.97 6.04 2.14
N THR A 450 -1.04 4.76 2.50
CA THR A 450 -1.95 4.26 3.55
C THR A 450 -1.58 4.78 4.94
N ALA A 451 -0.30 5.08 5.16
CA ALA A 451 0.17 5.74 6.37
C ALA A 451 -0.31 7.21 6.52
N LEU A 452 -0.94 7.79 5.48
CA LEU A 452 -1.39 9.18 5.45
C LEU A 452 -2.91 9.33 5.28
N PHE A 453 -3.53 8.43 4.53
CA PHE A 453 -4.95 8.48 4.18
C PHE A 453 -5.62 7.13 4.40
N GLU A 454 -6.82 7.18 4.95
CA GLU A 454 -7.75 6.05 4.91
C GLU A 454 -8.34 5.93 3.50
N HIS A 455 -8.56 4.69 3.04
CA HIS A 455 -9.26 4.40 1.78
C HIS A 455 -10.57 5.20 1.63
N THR A 456 -11.28 5.39 2.74
CA THR A 456 -12.57 6.05 2.74
C THR A 456 -12.51 7.56 2.46
N THR A 457 -11.42 8.24 2.84
CA THR A 457 -11.16 9.63 2.48
C THR A 457 -10.89 9.76 0.99
N ILE A 458 -10.14 8.82 0.43
CA ILE A 458 -9.80 8.77 -0.99
C ILE A 458 -11.01 8.46 -1.85
N ALA A 459 -11.85 7.50 -1.45
CA ALA A 459 -13.12 7.22 -2.13
C ALA A 459 -14.02 8.48 -2.19
N ALA A 460 -14.14 9.22 -1.08
CA ALA A 460 -14.89 10.47 -1.04
C ALA A 460 -14.25 11.60 -1.89
N MET A 461 -12.94 11.56 -2.10
CA MET A 461 -12.25 12.46 -3.04
C MET A 461 -12.53 12.06 -4.49
N ALA A 462 -12.54 10.77 -4.83
CA ALA A 462 -12.89 10.27 -6.16
C ALA A 462 -14.35 10.60 -6.53
N ASP A 463 -15.30 10.36 -5.64
CA ASP A 463 -16.70 10.73 -5.82
C ASP A 463 -16.85 12.23 -6.10
N ARG A 464 -16.11 13.05 -5.35
CA ARG A 464 -16.15 14.50 -5.54
C ARG A 464 -15.47 14.94 -6.84
N LEU A 465 -14.40 14.27 -7.25
CA LEU A 465 -13.75 14.51 -8.54
C LEU A 465 -14.74 14.31 -9.69
N LEU A 466 -15.51 13.22 -9.68
CA LEU A 466 -16.55 12.95 -10.69
C LEU A 466 -17.64 14.03 -10.70
N GLN A 467 -18.12 14.45 -9.53
CA GLN A 467 -19.09 15.55 -9.43
C GLN A 467 -18.54 16.88 -9.96
N LEU A 468 -17.23 17.14 -9.76
CA LEU A 468 -16.58 18.34 -10.30
C LEU A 468 -16.47 18.29 -11.82
N ILE A 469 -16.22 17.12 -12.43
CA ILE A 469 -16.24 16.97 -13.89
C ILE A 469 -17.61 17.38 -14.47
N GLN A 470 -18.70 16.93 -13.82
CA GLN A 470 -20.07 17.33 -14.13
C GLN A 470 -20.27 18.85 -14.02
N LEU A 471 -19.84 19.42 -12.90
CA LEU A 471 -19.95 20.86 -12.64
C LEU A 471 -19.24 21.70 -13.71
N PHE A 472 -18.05 21.26 -14.14
CA PHE A 472 -17.31 21.91 -15.23
C PHE A 472 -18.03 21.82 -16.58
N ALA A 473 -18.77 20.73 -16.83
CA ALA A 473 -19.49 20.54 -18.09
C ALA A 473 -20.83 21.30 -18.15
N GLU A 474 -21.55 21.37 -17.04
CA GLU A 474 -22.95 21.84 -17.01
C GLU A 474 -23.11 23.26 -16.44
N ARG A 475 -22.30 23.62 -15.44
CA ARG A 475 -22.48 24.85 -14.65
C ARG A 475 -21.14 25.58 -14.44
N PRO A 476 -20.46 25.99 -15.54
CA PRO A 476 -19.09 26.47 -15.48
C PRO A 476 -18.91 27.82 -14.77
N ASP A 477 -19.98 28.59 -14.60
CA ASP A 477 -19.97 29.91 -13.95
C ASP A 477 -20.44 29.84 -12.47
N GLU A 478 -20.78 28.66 -11.93
CA GLU A 478 -21.14 28.51 -10.51
C GLU A 478 -19.90 28.49 -9.60
N PRO A 479 -19.87 29.22 -8.46
CA PRO A 479 -18.75 29.17 -7.54
C PRO A 479 -18.52 27.77 -6.93
N LEU A 480 -17.25 27.38 -6.81
CA LEU A 480 -16.86 26.15 -6.11
C LEU A 480 -17.20 26.20 -4.62
N ARG A 481 -17.35 25.04 -3.97
CA ARG A 481 -17.68 24.97 -2.55
C ARG A 481 -16.52 25.55 -1.74
N ARG A 482 -16.81 26.48 -0.82
CA ARG A 482 -15.80 26.87 0.19
C ARG A 482 -15.66 25.73 1.20
N PRO A 483 -14.43 25.33 1.54
CA PRO A 483 -14.23 24.38 2.63
C PRO A 483 -14.72 24.96 3.95
N ALA A 484 -15.16 24.09 4.86
CA ALA A 484 -15.23 24.46 6.27
C ALA A 484 -13.80 24.84 6.73
N PRO A 485 -13.61 25.86 7.58
CA PRO A 485 -12.29 26.23 8.05
C PRO A 485 -11.64 25.04 8.76
N THR A 486 -10.71 24.37 8.08
CA THR A 486 -9.81 23.43 8.71
C THR A 486 -8.87 24.22 9.60
N LEU A 487 -8.70 23.77 10.85
CA LEU A 487 -7.67 24.32 11.71
C LEU A 487 -6.34 24.19 10.97
N PRO A 488 -5.56 25.28 10.82
CA PRO A 488 -4.24 25.16 10.25
C PRO A 488 -3.48 24.15 11.09
N VAL A 489 -3.02 23.06 10.47
CA VAL A 489 -1.89 22.31 11.04
C VAL A 489 -0.79 23.37 11.19
N PRO A 490 -0.33 23.67 12.41
CA PRO A 490 0.72 24.65 12.57
C PRO A 490 1.88 24.24 11.66
N PRO A 491 2.56 25.17 10.97
CA PRO A 491 3.89 24.85 10.49
C PRO A 491 4.66 24.43 11.75
N VAL A 492 4.93 23.13 11.90
CA VAL A 492 5.97 22.70 12.80
C VAL A 492 7.23 23.26 12.15
N ALA A 493 7.70 24.37 12.70
CA ALA A 493 9.04 24.82 12.44
C ALA A 493 9.95 23.64 12.76
N LEU A 494 10.66 23.13 11.76
CA LEU A 494 11.95 22.49 11.99
C LEU A 494 12.76 23.51 12.78
N LEU A 495 12.85 23.34 14.10
CA LEU A 495 13.75 24.07 14.99
C LEU A 495 13.85 25.57 14.67
N GLY A 496 12.73 26.28 14.70
CA GLY A 496 12.71 27.74 14.64
C GLY A 496 13.14 28.34 15.98
N ALA A 497 14.39 28.79 16.08
CA ALA A 497 14.86 29.82 17.01
C ALA A 497 14.39 29.70 18.48
N GLY A 498 14.70 28.58 19.14
CA GLY A 498 14.77 28.53 20.59
C GLY A 498 16.07 29.19 21.06
N THR A 499 15.98 30.38 21.64
CA THR A 499 17.06 30.98 22.45
C THR A 499 17.70 29.93 23.35
N GLY A 500 19.03 29.85 23.30
CA GLY A 500 19.82 28.75 23.85
C GLY A 500 19.37 28.23 25.22
N SER A 501 18.92 26.98 25.23
CA SER A 501 19.03 26.13 26.42
C SER A 501 20.29 25.30 26.25
N ARG A 502 21.31 25.65 27.05
CA ARG A 502 22.52 24.84 27.26
C ARG A 502 22.07 23.47 27.79
N ALA A 503 22.01 22.47 26.91
CA ALA A 503 22.06 21.07 27.33
C ALA A 503 23.45 20.82 27.91
N THR A 504 23.57 21.02 29.22
CA THR A 504 24.71 20.57 30.01
C THR A 504 24.35 19.19 30.52
N GLY A 505 24.86 18.15 29.85
CA GLY A 505 24.61 16.77 30.26
C GLY A 505 24.67 15.74 29.14
N GLY A 506 25.70 15.79 28.30
CA GLY A 506 26.10 14.67 27.44
C GLY A 506 27.62 14.56 27.52
N GLU A 507 28.16 13.34 27.56
CA GLU A 507 29.60 13.11 27.52
C GLU A 507 30.26 13.94 26.40
N PRO A 508 31.48 14.47 26.62
CA PRO A 508 32.10 15.35 25.65
C PRO A 508 32.24 14.63 24.31
N LEU A 509 31.67 15.22 23.26
CA LEU A 509 31.98 14.89 21.87
C LEU A 509 33.49 14.73 21.77
N CYS A 510 33.94 13.59 21.26
CA CYS A 510 35.33 13.39 20.88
C CYS A 510 35.71 14.55 19.93
N ALA A 511 36.55 15.48 20.39
CA ALA A 511 36.95 16.66 19.62
C ALA A 511 37.58 16.26 18.28
N ASP A 512 38.25 15.11 18.23
CA ASP A 512 38.82 14.51 17.01
C ASP A 512 37.75 14.17 15.96
N THR A 513 36.59 13.61 16.38
CA THR A 513 35.49 13.30 15.44
C THR A 513 34.93 14.57 14.81
N LEU A 514 34.73 15.63 15.61
CA LEU A 514 34.22 16.91 15.11
C LEU A 514 35.19 17.59 14.15
N ASP A 515 36.49 17.60 14.46
CA ASP A 515 37.52 18.19 13.61
C ASP A 515 37.61 17.48 12.24
N ARG A 516 37.54 16.14 12.25
CA ARG A 516 37.58 15.32 11.02
C ARG A 516 36.33 15.49 10.16
N VAL A 517 35.15 15.57 10.79
CA VAL A 517 33.89 15.87 10.09
C VAL A 517 33.94 17.28 9.48
N THR A 518 34.42 18.27 10.22
CA THR A 518 34.55 19.66 9.74
C THR A 518 35.54 19.77 8.58
N ALA A 519 36.66 19.05 8.63
CA ALA A 519 37.63 19.01 7.54
C ALA A 519 37.04 18.38 6.26
N ALA A 520 36.24 17.33 6.39
CA ALA A 520 35.52 16.72 5.27
C ALA A 520 34.50 17.70 4.66
N TRP A 521 33.77 18.46 5.49
CA TRP A 521 32.86 19.53 5.04
C TRP A 521 33.59 20.59 4.21
N ARG A 522 34.70 21.15 4.73
CA ARG A 522 35.50 22.18 4.02
C ARG A 522 35.99 21.69 2.66
N SER A 523 36.49 20.47 2.62
CA SER A 523 36.99 19.87 1.37
C SER A 523 35.90 19.61 0.35
N VAL A 524 34.68 19.25 0.77
CA VAL A 524 33.59 18.88 -0.15
C VAL A 524 32.84 20.12 -0.65
N LEU A 525 32.66 21.13 0.20
CA LEU A 525 31.99 22.39 -0.15
C LEU A 525 32.93 23.41 -0.80
N ASP A 526 34.25 23.15 -0.79
CA ASP A 526 35.29 24.08 -1.27
C ASP A 526 35.23 25.45 -0.58
N VAL A 527 35.19 25.43 0.77
CA VAL A 527 35.09 26.63 1.62
C VAL A 527 36.22 26.67 2.65
N GLU A 528 36.68 27.89 2.96
CA GLU A 528 37.85 28.11 3.83
C GLU A 528 37.54 27.79 5.31
N GLN A 529 36.33 28.09 5.77
CA GLN A 529 35.86 27.80 7.14
C GLN A 529 34.40 27.32 7.13
N VAL A 530 34.07 26.46 8.11
CA VAL A 530 32.73 25.92 8.36
C VAL A 530 32.55 25.90 9.88
N GLU A 531 31.47 26.50 10.34
CA GLU A 531 31.10 26.49 11.77
C GLU A 531 30.49 25.13 12.17
N PRO A 532 30.64 24.68 13.42
CA PRO A 532 30.16 23.37 13.86
C PRO A 532 28.64 23.15 13.67
N ASP A 533 27.85 24.21 13.67
CA ASP A 533 26.39 24.21 13.48
C ASP A 533 25.96 24.65 12.07
N ALA A 534 26.90 24.86 11.14
CA ALA A 534 26.60 25.21 9.77
C ALA A 534 25.84 24.07 9.06
N VAL A 535 24.62 24.35 8.63
CA VAL A 535 23.77 23.40 7.91
C VAL A 535 24.31 23.20 6.50
N PHE A 536 24.61 21.95 6.12
CA PHE A 536 25.27 21.55 4.89
C PHE A 536 24.61 22.13 3.63
N PHE A 537 23.28 22.03 3.54
CA PHE A 537 22.53 22.46 2.35
C PHE A 537 22.40 23.98 2.22
N THR A 538 22.31 24.72 3.33
CA THR A 538 22.30 26.20 3.28
C THR A 538 23.68 26.78 3.01
N SER A 539 24.73 25.99 3.28
CA SER A 539 26.14 26.33 3.01
C SER A 539 26.58 26.04 1.57
N GLY A 540 25.62 25.81 0.65
CA GLY A 540 25.89 25.49 -0.76
C GLY A 540 26.00 23.99 -1.07
N GLY A 541 25.73 23.11 -0.10
CA GLY A 541 25.74 21.66 -0.30
C GLY A 541 24.60 21.17 -1.20
N THR A 542 24.91 20.25 -2.10
CA THR A 542 23.93 19.53 -2.93
C THR A 542 23.82 18.05 -2.50
N SER A 543 22.80 17.34 -2.97
CA SER A 543 22.67 15.91 -2.66
C SER A 543 23.88 15.09 -3.13
N LEU A 544 24.49 15.46 -4.26
CA LEU A 544 25.72 14.83 -4.75
C LEU A 544 26.92 15.11 -3.83
N LEU A 545 27.03 16.34 -3.31
CA LEU A 545 28.06 16.67 -2.35
C LEU A 545 27.87 15.89 -1.03
N ALA A 546 26.63 15.62 -0.61
CA ALA A 546 26.35 14.78 0.57
C ALA A 546 26.85 13.33 0.37
N VAL A 547 26.71 12.77 -0.85
CA VAL A 547 27.27 11.45 -1.19
C VAL A 547 28.79 11.45 -1.09
N ARG A 548 29.45 12.47 -1.66
CA ARG A 548 30.92 12.60 -1.59
C ARG A 548 31.41 12.74 -0.15
N LEU A 549 30.67 13.49 0.66
CA LEU A 549 30.94 13.68 2.07
C LEU A 549 30.84 12.36 2.84
N ALA A 550 29.75 11.60 2.67
CA ALA A 550 29.61 10.28 3.29
C ALA A 550 30.74 9.32 2.85
N HIS A 551 31.07 9.31 1.55
CA HIS A 551 32.17 8.48 1.03
C HIS A 551 33.53 8.86 1.64
N ARG A 552 33.82 10.17 1.73
CA ARG A 552 35.06 10.67 2.34
C ARG A 552 35.17 10.25 3.81
N LEU A 553 34.09 10.44 4.57
CA LEU A 553 34.04 10.06 5.97
C LEU A 553 34.22 8.55 6.17
N ARG A 554 33.66 7.70 5.29
CA ARG A 554 33.93 6.25 5.30
C ARG A 554 35.39 5.92 5.05
N ARG A 555 36.06 6.61 4.11
CA ARG A 555 37.51 6.44 3.88
C ARG A 555 38.33 6.87 5.08
N ASP A 556 37.85 7.88 5.80
CA ASP A 556 38.45 8.31 7.05
C ASP A 556 38.10 7.35 8.21
N GLY A 557 37.36 6.25 7.97
CA GLY A 557 37.12 5.17 8.93
C GLY A 557 35.79 5.25 9.69
N PHE A 558 34.90 6.18 9.35
CA PHE A 558 33.60 6.32 10.01
C PHE A 558 32.53 5.40 9.39
N THR A 559 31.71 4.76 10.24
CA THR A 559 30.49 4.09 9.80
C THR A 559 29.37 5.12 9.61
N VAL A 560 29.31 5.72 8.41
CA VAL A 560 28.33 6.76 8.07
C VAL A 560 27.47 6.35 6.88
N THR A 561 26.16 6.50 7.01
CA THR A 561 25.19 6.33 5.93
C THR A 561 24.89 7.68 5.27
N LEU A 562 24.35 7.67 4.06
CA LEU A 562 23.90 8.90 3.43
C LEU A 562 22.73 9.52 4.21
N LYS A 563 21.86 8.67 4.78
CA LYS A 563 20.76 9.07 5.67
C LYS A 563 21.26 9.91 6.85
N ASP A 564 22.39 9.53 7.46
CA ASP A 564 22.97 10.27 8.60
C ASP A 564 23.31 11.71 8.23
N VAL A 565 23.85 11.96 7.03
CA VAL A 565 24.18 13.31 6.54
C VAL A 565 22.92 14.16 6.35
N PHE A 566 21.81 13.53 5.94
CA PHE A 566 20.53 14.22 5.77
C PHE A 566 19.80 14.47 7.09
N THR A 567 19.85 13.53 8.03
CA THR A 567 19.21 13.65 9.34
C THR A 567 20.01 14.57 10.29
N HIS A 568 21.33 14.62 10.13
CA HIS A 568 22.23 15.42 10.95
C HIS A 568 23.11 16.32 10.07
N PRO A 569 22.53 17.36 9.44
CA PRO A 569 23.20 18.12 8.38
C PRO A 569 24.23 19.13 8.88
N THR A 570 24.69 19.06 10.13
CA THR A 570 25.72 19.94 10.69
C THR A 570 26.94 19.13 11.12
N PRO A 571 28.17 19.69 11.06
CA PRO A 571 29.36 18.99 11.54
C PRO A 571 29.22 18.47 12.97
N ALA A 572 28.66 19.27 13.88
CA ALA A 572 28.42 18.88 15.28
C ALA A 572 27.36 17.79 15.41
N GLY A 573 26.25 17.91 14.68
CA GLY A 573 25.17 16.93 14.70
C GLY A 573 25.63 15.57 14.17
N LEU A 574 26.36 15.56 13.06
CA LEU A 574 26.87 14.32 12.48
C LEU A 574 27.97 13.70 13.36
N ALA A 575 28.88 14.52 13.91
CA ALA A 575 29.92 14.04 14.81
C ALA A 575 29.34 13.37 16.08
N ALA A 576 28.21 13.87 16.59
CA ALA A 576 27.52 13.25 17.72
C ALA A 576 27.06 11.82 17.42
N VAL A 577 26.51 11.60 16.22
CA VAL A 577 26.00 10.30 15.79
C VAL A 577 27.12 9.33 15.42
N LEU A 578 28.21 9.84 14.85
CA LEU A 578 29.39 9.03 14.53
C LEU A 578 30.26 8.71 15.75
N GLY A 579 30.14 9.48 16.83
CA GLY A 579 30.81 9.25 18.11
C GLY A 579 30.10 8.26 19.03
N SER A 580 28.81 7.97 18.79
CA SER A 580 28.07 6.91 19.48
C SER A 580 28.34 5.56 18.81
N ASP A 581 28.84 4.59 19.59
CA ASP A 581 29.25 3.26 19.12
C ASP A 581 28.08 2.51 18.45
N ARG A 582 28.00 2.56 17.11
CA ARG A 582 27.01 1.81 16.31
C ARG A 582 27.49 0.36 16.16
N GLY A 583 27.25 -0.43 17.19
CA GLY A 583 27.51 -1.88 17.19
C GLY A 583 26.63 -2.63 16.17
N ALA A 584 27.14 -3.75 15.66
CA ALA A 584 26.40 -4.78 14.93
C ALA A 584 25.10 -5.19 15.67
N PRO A 585 24.09 -5.80 15.00
CA PRO A 585 22.91 -6.30 15.70
C PRO A 585 23.34 -7.39 16.68
N ALA A 586 23.50 -7.02 17.94
CA ALA A 586 23.73 -7.97 19.02
C ALA A 586 22.46 -8.81 19.19
N GLU A 587 22.62 -10.10 19.45
CA GLU A 587 21.62 -10.92 20.14
C GLU A 587 21.14 -10.12 21.37
N ARG A 588 19.96 -9.52 21.28
CA ARG A 588 19.34 -8.84 22.41
C ARG A 588 18.49 -9.84 23.16
N THR A 589 18.59 -9.78 24.48
CA THR A 589 17.78 -10.63 25.36
C THR A 589 16.33 -10.12 25.29
N PRO A 590 15.34 -10.99 25.02
CA PRO A 590 13.92 -10.63 25.05
C PRO A 590 13.54 -9.97 26.39
N VAL A 591 12.67 -8.96 26.35
CA VAL A 591 12.16 -8.33 27.57
C VAL A 591 11.26 -9.34 28.31
N PRO A 592 11.48 -9.63 29.60
CA PRO A 592 10.62 -10.52 30.37
C PRO A 592 9.18 -9.97 30.44
N PRO A 593 8.13 -10.82 30.33
CA PRO A 593 6.74 -10.38 30.36
C PRO A 593 6.32 -10.06 31.81
N VAL A 594 6.80 -8.93 32.33
CA VAL A 594 6.51 -8.44 33.68
C VAL A 594 5.70 -7.16 33.55
N GLY A 595 4.43 -7.19 33.93
CA GLY A 595 3.58 -6.01 33.83
C GLY A 595 2.13 -6.28 34.19
N PRO A 596 1.25 -5.27 34.03
CA PRO A 596 -0.17 -5.45 34.25
C PRO A 596 -0.79 -6.32 33.14
N LEU A 597 -2.01 -6.81 33.38
CA LEU A 597 -2.81 -7.40 32.32
C LEU A 597 -3.40 -6.29 31.44
N GLY A 598 -3.56 -6.59 30.16
CA GLY A 598 -4.39 -5.79 29.26
C GLY A 598 -5.87 -5.86 29.67
N PRO A 599 -6.68 -4.84 29.34
CA PRO A 599 -8.10 -4.81 29.70
C PRO A 599 -8.87 -6.06 29.26
N GLU A 600 -8.56 -6.60 28.08
CA GLU A 600 -9.23 -7.76 27.50
C GLU A 600 -8.86 -9.06 28.22
N GLN A 601 -7.62 -9.18 28.70
CA GLN A 601 -7.21 -10.31 29.56
C GLN A 601 -7.95 -10.26 30.91
N GLU A 602 -8.16 -9.07 31.47
CA GLU A 602 -8.91 -8.90 32.73
C GLU A 602 -10.40 -9.17 32.53
N MET A 603 -10.99 -8.65 31.46
CA MET A 603 -12.36 -8.98 31.08
C MET A 603 -12.53 -10.49 30.92
N LEU A 604 -11.61 -11.17 30.23
CA LEU A 604 -11.64 -12.62 30.06
C LEU A 604 -11.56 -13.38 31.39
N LEU A 605 -10.73 -12.93 32.34
CA LEU A 605 -10.65 -13.50 33.69
C LEU A 605 -11.93 -13.27 34.51
N SER A 606 -12.64 -12.18 34.25
CA SER A 606 -13.87 -11.80 34.94
C SER A 606 -15.12 -12.54 34.45
N ARG A 607 -15.05 -13.25 33.30
CA ARG A 607 -16.18 -13.96 32.66
C ARG A 607 -16.72 -15.18 33.43
N GLY A 608 -16.22 -15.45 34.64
CA GLY A 608 -16.68 -16.59 35.45
C GLY A 608 -16.43 -17.96 34.83
N LEU A 609 -15.49 -18.06 33.86
CA LEU A 609 -15.12 -19.31 33.20
C LEU A 609 -14.64 -20.33 34.24
N THR A 610 -15.11 -21.58 34.15
CA THR A 610 -14.66 -22.67 35.04
C THR A 610 -13.14 -22.84 34.96
N ARG A 611 -12.59 -22.72 33.75
CA ARG A 611 -11.17 -22.60 33.46
C ARG A 611 -10.96 -21.62 32.30
N VAL A 612 -10.29 -20.51 32.56
CA VAL A 612 -10.04 -19.48 31.53
C VAL A 612 -9.11 -20.01 30.43
N GLU A 613 -8.23 -20.95 30.78
CA GLU A 613 -7.20 -21.48 29.91
C GLU A 613 -7.80 -22.39 28.83
N ASP A 614 -8.99 -22.96 29.11
CA ASP A 614 -9.79 -23.73 28.17
C ASP A 614 -10.43 -22.87 27.07
N PHE A 615 -10.36 -21.55 27.18
CA PHE A 615 -10.65 -20.61 26.10
C PHE A 615 -9.39 -20.41 25.25
N SER A 616 -9.26 -21.22 24.19
CA SER A 616 -8.03 -21.36 23.40
C SER A 616 -8.29 -21.50 21.91
N HIS A 617 -7.29 -21.08 21.12
CA HIS A 617 -7.21 -21.32 19.68
C HIS A 617 -6.35 -22.56 19.39
N SER A 618 -6.74 -23.34 18.37
CA SER A 618 -5.95 -24.46 17.87
C SER A 618 -5.86 -24.45 16.34
N HIS A 619 -4.65 -24.69 15.82
CA HIS A 619 -4.38 -24.91 14.40
C HIS A 619 -3.85 -26.32 14.16
N LEU A 620 -4.19 -26.89 13.00
CA LEU A 620 -3.61 -28.12 12.51
C LEU A 620 -2.79 -27.80 11.26
N LEU A 621 -1.49 -28.04 11.30
CA LEU A 621 -0.59 -27.90 10.16
C LEU A 621 -0.34 -29.28 9.55
N THR A 622 -0.24 -29.33 8.23
CA THR A 622 0.14 -30.51 7.44
C THR A 622 1.52 -30.25 6.85
N ALA A 623 2.46 -31.18 7.01
CA ALA A 623 3.81 -30.99 6.52
C ALA A 623 3.97 -31.46 5.08
N ASP A 624 4.90 -30.85 4.35
CA ASP A 624 5.24 -31.24 2.97
C ASP A 624 6.08 -32.54 2.89
N GLY A 625 6.42 -33.11 4.05
CA GLY A 625 7.16 -34.35 4.17
C GLY A 625 7.32 -34.77 5.64
N PRO A 626 8.03 -35.89 5.89
CA PRO A 626 8.30 -36.36 7.25
C PRO A 626 9.05 -35.31 8.06
N LEU A 627 8.61 -35.08 9.30
CA LEU A 627 9.24 -34.13 10.20
C LEU A 627 10.19 -34.85 11.16
N ASP A 628 11.30 -34.19 11.50
CA ASP A 628 12.12 -34.58 12.65
C ASP A 628 11.50 -33.98 13.92
N PRO A 629 10.98 -34.81 14.85
CA PRO A 629 10.31 -34.32 16.06
C PRO A 629 11.25 -33.50 16.95
N GLU A 630 12.54 -33.84 17.02
CA GLU A 630 13.51 -33.10 17.84
C GLU A 630 13.88 -31.76 17.20
N ARG A 631 13.94 -31.71 15.87
CA ARG A 631 14.12 -30.44 15.14
C ARG A 631 12.89 -29.54 15.34
N LEU A 632 11.69 -30.10 15.29
CA LEU A 632 10.44 -29.36 15.51
C LEU A 632 10.34 -28.85 16.95
N ARG A 633 10.71 -29.67 17.93
CA ARG A 633 10.78 -29.24 19.34
C ARG A 633 11.77 -28.09 19.55
N ARG A 634 12.95 -28.14 18.91
CA ARG A 634 13.94 -27.05 18.96
C ARG A 634 13.42 -25.77 18.29
N ALA A 635 12.71 -25.90 17.18
CA ALA A 635 12.09 -24.77 16.48
C ALA A 635 11.02 -24.10 17.35
N ALA A 636 10.08 -24.89 17.92
CA ALA A 636 9.07 -24.39 18.85
C ALA A 636 9.70 -23.70 20.08
N GLN A 637 10.80 -24.25 20.61
CA GLN A 637 11.54 -23.62 21.69
C GLN A 637 12.19 -22.28 21.28
N ALA A 638 12.59 -22.11 20.02
CA ALA A 638 13.11 -20.85 19.50
C ALA A 638 11.99 -19.79 19.39
N VAL A 639 10.81 -20.19 18.91
CA VAL A 639 9.62 -19.32 18.88
C VAL A 639 9.25 -18.82 20.27
N VAL A 640 9.20 -19.72 21.26
CA VAL A 640 8.94 -19.36 22.67
C VAL A 640 9.99 -18.38 23.21
N ARG A 641 11.26 -18.47 22.78
CA ARG A 641 12.29 -17.51 23.16
C ARG A 641 12.11 -16.15 22.48
N ALA A 642 11.75 -16.13 21.20
CA ALA A 642 11.51 -14.89 20.45
C ALA A 642 10.28 -14.14 20.98
N HIS A 643 9.27 -14.88 21.45
CA HIS A 643 7.99 -14.37 21.95
C HIS A 643 7.69 -14.88 23.38
N PRO A 644 8.32 -14.27 24.42
CA PRO A 644 8.14 -14.68 25.81
C PRO A 644 6.67 -14.68 26.28
N THR A 645 5.81 -13.86 25.65
CA THR A 645 4.38 -13.77 25.93
C THR A 645 3.70 -15.16 25.96
N LEU A 646 4.09 -16.07 25.05
CA LEU A 646 3.53 -17.42 24.93
C LEU A 646 3.67 -18.29 26.19
N THR A 647 4.61 -17.95 27.06
CA THR A 647 4.87 -18.67 28.33
C THR A 647 4.62 -17.82 29.56
N THR A 648 3.81 -16.77 29.44
CA THR A 648 3.54 -15.85 30.56
C THR A 648 2.61 -16.48 31.58
N ALA A 649 2.95 -16.37 32.86
CA ALA A 649 2.10 -16.76 33.97
C ALA A 649 1.29 -15.56 34.48
N VAL A 650 0.06 -15.83 34.92
CA VAL A 650 -0.84 -14.86 35.56
C VAL A 650 -0.85 -15.13 37.06
N ARG A 651 -0.46 -14.14 37.87
CA ARG A 651 -0.40 -14.24 39.34
C ARG A 651 -1.31 -13.20 40.00
N PRO A 652 -1.91 -13.51 41.16
CA PRO A 652 -2.59 -12.51 41.97
C PRO A 652 -1.66 -11.36 42.32
N ASP A 653 -2.19 -10.14 42.33
CA ASP A 653 -1.48 -8.93 42.73
C ASP A 653 -2.41 -8.03 43.56
N ASP A 654 -1.94 -7.53 44.70
CA ASP A 654 -2.77 -6.76 45.62
C ASP A 654 -3.19 -5.39 45.06
N ALA A 655 -2.42 -4.81 44.14
CA ALA A 655 -2.67 -3.50 43.55
C ALA A 655 -3.44 -3.58 42.22
N LEU A 656 -3.13 -4.60 41.40
CA LEU A 656 -3.68 -4.77 40.06
C LEU A 656 -4.77 -5.86 39.97
N GLY A 657 -5.01 -6.61 41.04
CA GLY A 657 -5.83 -7.82 41.04
C GLY A 657 -5.05 -9.03 40.49
N ALA A 658 -4.48 -8.88 39.30
CA ALA A 658 -3.56 -9.85 38.70
C ALA A 658 -2.41 -9.14 37.95
N ARG A 659 -1.32 -9.86 37.73
CA ARG A 659 -0.17 -9.41 36.94
C ARG A 659 0.41 -10.51 36.08
N LEU A 660 1.05 -10.10 34.99
CA LEU A 660 1.87 -10.95 34.14
C LEU A 660 3.26 -11.11 34.78
N VAL A 661 3.73 -12.35 34.84
CA VAL A 661 5.10 -12.70 35.25
C VAL A 661 5.67 -13.76 34.29
N PRO A 662 7.00 -13.88 34.16
CA PRO A 662 7.62 -14.94 33.37
C PRO A 662 7.17 -16.30 33.90
N GLY A 663 6.58 -17.12 33.02
CA GLY A 663 6.44 -18.55 33.27
C GLY A 663 7.67 -19.30 32.78
N THR A 664 7.66 -20.61 32.98
CA THR A 664 8.85 -21.45 32.75
C THR A 664 8.62 -22.61 31.80
N ASP A 665 7.42 -22.74 31.24
CA ASP A 665 7.01 -23.99 30.60
C ASP A 665 6.02 -23.81 29.46
N TRP A 666 6.06 -24.74 28.50
CA TRP A 666 5.13 -24.87 27.36
C TRP A 666 4.95 -26.36 27.07
N TYR A 667 3.81 -26.75 26.47
CA TYR A 667 3.51 -28.17 26.28
C TYR A 667 4.09 -28.71 24.96
N TRP A 668 4.85 -29.80 25.04
CA TRP A 668 5.34 -30.55 23.89
C TRP A 668 4.88 -32.01 23.96
N SER A 669 4.41 -32.57 22.85
CA SER A 669 4.28 -34.03 22.70
C SER A 669 4.62 -34.52 21.29
N ALA A 670 5.06 -35.76 21.19
CA ALA A 670 5.17 -36.49 19.93
C ALA A 670 4.25 -37.71 20.01
N GLU A 671 3.22 -37.74 19.20
CA GLU A 671 2.14 -38.72 19.30
C GLU A 671 2.44 -39.99 18.49
N PRO A 672 1.86 -41.15 18.85
CA PRO A 672 1.91 -42.34 18.00
C PRO A 672 1.18 -42.12 16.67
N ALA A 673 1.65 -42.77 15.60
CA ALA A 673 1.01 -42.72 14.28
C ALA A 673 -0.46 -43.18 14.35
N GLY A 674 -1.34 -42.48 13.62
CA GLY A 674 -2.79 -42.72 13.65
C GLY A 674 -3.54 -42.06 14.82
N THR A 675 -2.87 -41.27 15.66
CA THR A 675 -3.55 -40.48 16.69
C THR A 675 -4.37 -39.35 16.07
N GLY A 676 -5.67 -39.30 16.38
CA GLY A 676 -6.57 -38.28 15.85
C GLY A 676 -6.30 -36.87 16.44
N PRO A 677 -6.32 -35.80 15.61
CA PRO A 677 -5.97 -34.43 16.04
C PRO A 677 -6.86 -33.88 17.16
N GLU A 678 -8.15 -34.24 17.20
CA GLU A 678 -9.08 -33.81 18.25
C GLU A 678 -8.67 -34.31 19.64
N ARG A 679 -8.15 -35.54 19.73
CA ARG A 679 -7.65 -36.07 20.99
C ARG A 679 -6.44 -35.28 21.48
N VAL A 680 -5.57 -34.88 20.56
CA VAL A 680 -4.36 -34.09 20.86
C VAL A 680 -4.73 -32.67 21.29
N ARG A 681 -5.63 -32.00 20.57
CA ARG A 681 -6.17 -30.68 20.94
C ARG A 681 -6.74 -30.69 22.36
N LYS A 682 -7.55 -31.71 22.69
CA LYS A 682 -8.10 -31.90 24.04
C LYS A 682 -7.00 -32.09 25.10
N ALA A 683 -5.95 -32.84 24.79
CA ALA A 683 -4.83 -33.06 25.71
C ALA A 683 -3.97 -31.81 25.93
N GLN A 684 -3.64 -31.08 24.85
CA GLN A 684 -2.93 -29.80 24.90
C GLN A 684 -3.68 -28.79 25.79
N ARG A 685 -4.98 -28.63 25.55
CA ARG A 685 -5.83 -27.73 26.35
C ARG A 685 -5.90 -28.14 27.82
N ALA A 686 -6.12 -29.43 28.09
CA ALA A 686 -6.15 -29.92 29.46
C ALA A 686 -4.85 -29.63 30.23
N SER A 687 -3.72 -29.55 29.51
CA SER A 687 -2.41 -29.24 30.07
C SER A 687 -2.22 -27.77 30.45
N PHE A 688 -3.04 -26.85 29.96
CA PHE A 688 -2.83 -25.42 30.18
C PHE A 688 -3.04 -25.00 31.63
N ASP A 689 -2.10 -24.21 32.15
CA ASP A 689 -2.10 -23.71 33.52
C ASP A 689 -1.51 -22.30 33.56
N ARG A 690 -2.38 -21.30 33.74
CA ARG A 690 -2.00 -19.89 33.82
C ARG A 690 -1.08 -19.60 35.00
N SER A 691 -1.09 -20.41 36.06
CA SER A 691 -0.26 -20.14 37.24
C SER A 691 1.21 -20.41 36.98
N CYS A 692 1.55 -21.41 36.16
CA CYS A 692 2.94 -21.70 35.77
C CYS A 692 3.32 -21.17 34.38
N GLY A 693 2.35 -20.63 33.64
CA GLY A 693 2.56 -20.00 32.33
C GLY A 693 2.56 -20.99 31.16
N ARG A 694 2.17 -22.25 31.40
CA ARG A 694 1.98 -23.24 30.33
C ARG A 694 0.70 -22.92 29.58
N LEU A 695 0.77 -22.01 28.62
CA LEU A 695 -0.39 -21.50 27.85
C LEU A 695 -0.22 -21.64 26.34
N PHE A 696 0.88 -22.24 25.89
CA PHE A 696 1.18 -22.58 24.49
C PHE A 696 1.59 -24.06 24.38
N ALA A 697 1.19 -24.71 23.29
CA ALA A 697 1.40 -26.12 23.05
C ALA A 697 1.73 -26.43 21.58
N VAL A 698 2.67 -27.34 21.35
CA VAL A 698 3.00 -27.88 20.04
C VAL A 698 3.07 -29.40 20.14
N SER A 699 2.39 -30.12 19.24
CA SER A 699 2.43 -31.57 19.19
C SER A 699 2.68 -32.07 17.78
N HIS A 700 3.63 -32.99 17.63
CA HIS A 700 3.89 -33.71 16.38
C HIS A 700 2.98 -34.94 16.25
N LEU A 701 2.33 -35.09 15.10
CA LEU A 701 1.48 -36.22 14.75
C LEU A 701 2.07 -36.87 13.49
N PRO A 702 2.76 -38.01 13.61
CA PRO A 702 3.31 -38.68 12.43
C PRO A 702 2.19 -39.24 11.54
N GLY A 703 2.37 -39.09 10.23
CA GLY A 703 1.49 -39.67 9.22
C GLY A 703 1.53 -41.20 9.21
N LEU A 704 0.46 -41.84 8.74
CA LEU A 704 0.55 -43.25 8.33
C LEU A 704 1.44 -43.37 7.07
N PRO A 705 1.92 -44.56 6.70
CA PRO A 705 2.73 -44.73 5.49
C PRO A 705 2.02 -44.15 4.24
N GLY A 706 2.62 -43.12 3.63
CA GLY A 706 2.05 -42.40 2.47
C GLY A 706 1.20 -41.17 2.82
N GLU A 707 0.99 -40.88 4.10
CA GLU A 707 0.35 -39.65 4.60
C GLU A 707 1.40 -38.67 5.11
N ALA A 708 1.10 -37.37 5.02
CA ALA A 708 1.93 -36.30 5.58
C ALA A 708 1.90 -36.31 7.12
N ASP A 709 3.02 -35.90 7.71
CA ASP A 709 3.07 -35.55 9.13
C ASP A 709 2.21 -34.31 9.39
N ARG A 710 1.69 -34.21 10.62
CA ARG A 710 0.86 -33.10 11.06
C ARG A 710 1.41 -32.48 12.34
N VAL A 711 1.11 -31.22 12.57
CA VAL A 711 1.45 -30.49 13.80
C VAL A 711 0.20 -29.85 14.36
N VAL A 712 -0.11 -30.11 15.63
CA VAL A 712 -1.19 -29.41 16.34
C VAL A 712 -0.55 -28.29 17.16
N LEU A 713 -0.94 -27.06 16.89
CA LEU A 713 -0.59 -25.88 17.67
C LEU A 713 -1.80 -25.43 18.49
N SER A 714 -1.63 -25.14 19.77
CA SER A 714 -2.68 -24.52 20.58
C SER A 714 -2.12 -23.43 21.49
N ALA A 715 -2.88 -22.37 21.69
CA ALA A 715 -2.59 -21.36 22.71
C ALA A 715 -3.88 -20.87 23.39
N SER A 716 -3.78 -20.59 24.69
CA SER A 716 -4.85 -19.88 25.41
C SER A 716 -4.95 -18.44 24.91
N HIS A 717 -6.18 -17.91 24.80
CA HIS A 717 -6.42 -16.51 24.47
C HIS A 717 -5.74 -15.53 25.42
N LEU A 718 -5.37 -15.96 26.64
CA LEU A 718 -4.60 -15.13 27.56
C LEU A 718 -3.25 -14.66 26.98
N VAL A 719 -2.69 -15.36 26.00
CA VAL A 719 -1.35 -15.06 25.45
C VAL A 719 -1.35 -14.85 23.93
N ILE A 720 -2.51 -14.96 23.27
CA ILE A 720 -2.59 -14.91 21.81
C ILE A 720 -3.92 -14.35 21.30
N ASP A 721 -3.86 -13.57 20.23
CA ASP A 721 -5.01 -13.19 19.39
C ASP A 721 -4.98 -13.90 18.03
N GLY A 722 -5.99 -13.65 17.18
CA GLY A 722 -6.07 -14.26 15.85
C GLY A 722 -4.91 -13.88 14.92
N MET A 723 -4.44 -12.63 14.99
CA MET A 723 -3.39 -12.10 14.11
C MET A 723 -1.98 -12.61 14.48
N SER A 724 -1.76 -12.95 15.75
CA SER A 724 -0.46 -13.47 16.23
C SER A 724 -0.08 -14.82 15.61
N TRP A 725 -1.05 -15.58 15.08
CA TRP A 725 -0.79 -16.93 14.56
C TRP A 725 0.07 -16.95 13.30
N ALA A 726 -0.05 -15.95 12.41
CA ALA A 726 0.82 -15.83 11.24
C ALA A 726 2.30 -15.74 11.66
N VAL A 727 2.60 -14.84 12.60
CA VAL A 727 3.95 -14.65 13.14
C VAL A 727 4.48 -15.93 13.80
N VAL A 728 3.67 -16.59 14.64
CA VAL A 728 4.08 -17.82 15.35
C VAL A 728 4.39 -18.96 14.37
N ILE A 729 3.63 -19.06 13.28
CA ILE A 729 3.77 -20.16 12.31
C ILE A 729 4.92 -19.89 11.34
N ASP A 730 5.11 -18.66 10.91
CA ASP A 730 6.26 -18.24 10.11
C ASP A 730 7.58 -18.41 10.87
N ASP A 731 7.62 -17.98 12.14
CA ASP A 731 8.80 -18.13 12.98
C ASP A 731 9.06 -19.62 13.32
N LEU A 732 8.02 -20.44 13.47
CA LEU A 732 8.17 -21.90 13.62
C LEU A 732 8.81 -22.51 12.37
N ALA A 733 8.37 -22.09 11.18
CA ALA A 733 8.91 -22.55 9.91
C ALA A 733 10.37 -22.10 9.70
N ALA A 734 10.67 -20.82 9.95
CA ALA A 734 12.02 -20.25 9.86
C ALA A 734 12.98 -20.93 10.84
N ALA A 735 12.58 -21.08 12.11
CA ALA A 735 13.38 -21.77 13.10
C ALA A 735 13.57 -23.26 12.78
N TYR A 736 12.56 -23.91 12.19
CA TYR A 736 12.71 -25.27 11.69
C TYR A 736 13.74 -25.33 10.56
N ARG A 737 13.77 -24.36 9.63
CA ARG A 737 14.82 -24.26 8.60
C ARG A 737 16.22 -23.96 9.15
N GLY A 738 16.32 -23.47 10.38
CA GLY A 738 17.58 -23.12 11.05
C GLY A 738 17.95 -21.65 10.91
N GLU A 739 16.98 -20.81 10.52
CA GLU A 739 17.13 -19.35 10.45
C GLU A 739 17.07 -18.75 11.87
N PRO A 740 17.88 -17.71 12.18
CA PRO A 740 17.80 -17.01 13.45
C PRO A 740 16.51 -16.17 13.52
N LEU A 741 15.84 -16.19 14.67
CA LEU A 741 14.66 -15.36 14.92
C LEU A 741 15.04 -14.05 15.60
N ALA A 742 14.39 -12.96 15.21
CA ALA A 742 14.51 -11.68 15.89
C ALA A 742 13.54 -11.60 17.08
N ALA A 743 14.06 -11.28 18.27
CA ALA A 743 13.23 -11.04 19.46
C ALA A 743 12.43 -9.75 19.35
N GLU A 744 11.24 -9.73 19.96
CA GLU A 744 10.42 -8.52 20.08
C GLU A 744 11.18 -7.41 20.83
N LYS A 745 11.10 -6.18 20.29
CA LYS A 745 11.69 -4.99 20.93
C LYS A 745 10.86 -4.51 22.12
N VAL A 746 9.54 -4.62 22.00
CA VAL A 746 8.54 -4.23 22.99
C VAL A 746 7.59 -5.40 23.14
N GLY A 747 7.48 -5.96 24.34
CA GLY A 747 6.64 -7.12 24.63
C GLY A 747 5.19 -6.75 24.98
N HIS A 748 4.31 -7.75 24.99
CA HIS A 748 2.88 -7.57 25.30
C HIS A 748 2.62 -6.87 26.64
N ALA A 749 3.40 -7.16 27.68
CA ALA A 749 3.23 -6.55 29.01
C ALA A 749 3.52 -5.03 29.02
N GLU A 750 4.48 -4.57 28.21
CA GLU A 750 4.77 -3.14 28.05
C GLU A 750 3.66 -2.44 27.25
N HIS A 751 3.16 -3.11 26.21
CA HIS A 751 1.97 -2.65 25.49
C HIS A 751 0.75 -2.52 26.43
N ALA A 752 0.46 -3.54 27.24
CA ALA A 752 -0.63 -3.52 28.22
C ALA A 752 -0.47 -2.38 29.24
N ALA A 753 0.75 -2.08 29.68
CA ALA A 753 1.03 -0.94 30.56
C ALA A 753 0.75 0.40 29.87
N ALA A 754 1.12 0.55 28.59
CA ALA A 754 0.85 1.76 27.82
C ALA A 754 -0.65 1.98 27.59
N ILE A 755 -1.41 0.91 27.29
CA ILE A 755 -2.88 0.98 27.19
C ILE A 755 -3.49 1.41 28.52
N ARG A 756 -3.06 0.82 29.64
CA ARG A 756 -3.54 1.18 30.99
C ARG A 756 -3.20 2.61 31.41
N ALA A 757 -2.28 3.28 30.74
CA ALA A 757 -1.96 4.67 30.99
C ALA A 757 -2.88 5.67 30.25
N LEU A 758 -3.73 5.19 29.32
CA LEU A 758 -4.74 6.03 28.66
C LEU A 758 -5.79 6.48 29.69
N ASP A 759 -6.38 7.66 29.47
CA ASP A 759 -7.48 8.17 30.31
C ASP A 759 -8.84 7.71 29.75
N PRO A 760 -9.50 6.69 30.35
CA PRO A 760 -10.80 6.24 29.86
C PRO A 760 -11.94 7.24 30.15
N ALA A 761 -11.77 8.17 31.09
CA ALA A 761 -12.82 9.10 31.48
C ALA A 761 -13.17 10.08 30.35
N ALA A 762 -12.19 10.46 29.53
CA ALA A 762 -12.37 11.33 28.38
C ALA A 762 -13.40 10.78 27.37
N HIS A 763 -13.54 9.45 27.28
CA HIS A 763 -14.42 8.78 26.32
C HIS A 763 -15.66 8.14 26.96
N ALA A 764 -15.84 8.25 28.28
CA ALA A 764 -16.98 7.66 28.98
C ALA A 764 -18.34 8.08 28.41
N ALA A 765 -18.51 9.36 28.03
CA ALA A 765 -19.75 9.85 27.43
C ALA A 765 -20.05 9.21 26.06
N TYR A 766 -19.02 8.99 25.24
CA TYR A 766 -19.15 8.28 23.98
C TYR A 766 -19.59 6.83 24.22
N TRP A 767 -18.92 6.13 25.14
CA TRP A 767 -19.19 4.72 25.43
C TRP A 767 -20.59 4.49 26.02
N ARG A 768 -21.10 5.41 26.86
CA ARG A 768 -22.51 5.40 27.29
C ARG A 768 -23.47 5.43 26.10
N ALA A 769 -23.24 6.35 25.15
CA ALA A 769 -24.10 6.46 23.97
C ALA A 769 -24.06 5.22 23.07
N GLN A 770 -22.93 4.50 23.03
CA GLN A 770 -22.83 3.22 22.32
C GLN A 770 -23.60 2.10 23.04
N LEU A 771 -23.67 2.12 24.37
CA LEU A 771 -24.39 1.13 25.18
C LEU A 771 -25.91 1.34 25.18
N ASP A 772 -26.42 2.55 24.91
CA ASP A 772 -27.86 2.85 24.86
C ASP A 772 -28.67 1.95 23.89
N GLY A 773 -28.02 1.36 22.89
CA GLY A 773 -28.64 0.42 21.95
C GLY A 773 -28.59 -1.05 22.37
N ALA A 774 -27.99 -1.37 23.52
CA ALA A 774 -27.86 -2.72 24.04
C ALA A 774 -29.10 -3.17 24.82
N GLY A 775 -29.28 -4.48 24.95
CA GLY A 775 -30.38 -5.07 25.71
C GLY A 775 -30.86 -6.41 25.16
N ARG A 776 -31.88 -6.98 25.82
CA ARG A 776 -32.47 -8.27 25.44
C ARG A 776 -33.25 -8.19 24.14
N TYR A 777 -32.92 -9.05 23.18
CA TYR A 777 -33.63 -9.19 21.91
C TYR A 777 -34.93 -10.00 22.06
N ARG A 778 -35.92 -9.72 21.21
CA ARG A 778 -37.23 -10.41 21.18
C ARG A 778 -37.15 -11.89 20.80
N TRP A 779 -36.08 -12.31 20.12
CA TRP A 779 -35.83 -13.72 19.79
C TRP A 779 -35.33 -14.55 20.99
N ARG A 780 -35.08 -13.92 22.15
CA ARG A 780 -34.49 -14.60 23.31
C ARG A 780 -35.54 -15.44 24.03
N SER A 781 -35.40 -16.75 23.94
CA SER A 781 -36.16 -17.75 24.69
C SER A 781 -35.69 -17.84 26.15
N ASP A 782 -36.42 -18.57 27.01
CA ASP A 782 -36.07 -18.71 28.44
C ASP A 782 -35.08 -19.86 28.72
N GLY A 783 -34.58 -20.55 27.68
CA GLY A 783 -33.58 -21.61 27.85
C GLY A 783 -32.14 -21.11 28.05
N PRO A 784 -31.24 -22.00 28.47
CA PRO A 784 -29.85 -21.66 28.78
C PRO A 784 -29.07 -21.27 27.51
N ASN A 785 -28.27 -20.20 27.58
CA ASN A 785 -27.41 -19.77 26.47
C ASN A 785 -25.97 -20.19 26.73
N THR A 786 -25.69 -21.49 26.69
CA THR A 786 -24.33 -21.99 26.91
C THR A 786 -23.61 -22.28 25.59
N TYR A 787 -22.29 -22.51 25.63
CA TYR A 787 -21.55 -22.97 24.44
C TYR A 787 -21.89 -24.43 24.05
N ALA A 788 -22.51 -25.20 24.93
CA ALA A 788 -23.02 -26.54 24.62
C ALA A 788 -24.15 -26.48 23.60
N ASP A 789 -24.19 -27.46 22.70
CA ASP A 789 -25.25 -27.65 21.71
C ASP A 789 -25.46 -26.44 20.77
N GLU A 790 -24.43 -25.59 20.63
CA GLU A 790 -24.45 -24.47 19.70
C GLU A 790 -24.61 -24.93 18.25
N GLN A 791 -25.39 -24.17 17.49
CA GLN A 791 -25.62 -24.40 16.08
C GLN A 791 -25.05 -23.23 15.29
N SER A 792 -24.41 -23.56 14.18
CA SER A 792 -24.03 -22.59 13.17
C SER A 792 -24.66 -22.92 11.83
N PHE A 793 -24.99 -21.90 11.07
CA PHE A 793 -25.22 -22.03 9.64
C PHE A 793 -24.58 -20.86 8.92
N GLU A 794 -24.35 -21.05 7.62
CA GLU A 794 -23.76 -20.03 6.76
C GLU A 794 -24.79 -19.56 5.74
N VAL A 795 -24.77 -18.27 5.48
CA VAL A 795 -25.37 -17.69 4.28
C VAL A 795 -24.25 -17.09 3.45
N SER A 796 -24.31 -17.30 2.14
CA SER A 796 -23.33 -16.75 1.20
C SER A 796 -24.01 -15.88 0.16
N VAL A 797 -23.29 -14.84 -0.25
CA VAL A 797 -23.71 -13.91 -1.28
C VAL A 797 -22.55 -13.75 -2.27
N PRO A 798 -22.76 -13.89 -3.58
CA PRO A 798 -21.73 -13.60 -4.57
C PRO A 798 -21.17 -12.19 -4.35
N LEU A 799 -19.85 -12.09 -4.26
CA LEU A 799 -19.19 -10.79 -4.14
C LEU A 799 -19.42 -10.03 -5.47
N GLY A 800 -19.92 -8.80 -5.38
CA GLY A 800 -20.09 -7.95 -6.55
C GLY A 800 -18.75 -7.60 -7.21
N ALA A 801 -18.76 -7.28 -8.50
CA ALA A 801 -17.55 -6.97 -9.29
C ALA A 801 -16.77 -5.74 -8.78
N ASP A 802 -17.35 -4.96 -7.87
CA ASP A 802 -16.77 -3.80 -7.17
C ASP A 802 -16.53 -4.17 -5.70
N GLY A 803 -15.59 -5.08 -5.43
CA GLY A 803 -15.18 -5.49 -4.08
C GLY A 803 -14.65 -4.31 -3.27
N ASN A 804 -15.57 -3.49 -2.75
CA ASN A 804 -15.31 -2.21 -2.11
C ASN A 804 -14.53 -2.40 -0.81
N GLY A 805 -13.56 -1.49 -0.57
CA GLY A 805 -12.87 -1.27 0.72
C GLY A 805 -13.77 -0.82 1.87
N SER A 806 -14.98 -1.37 1.98
CA SER A 806 -15.87 -1.24 3.13
C SER A 806 -16.78 -2.46 3.34
N LEU A 807 -16.36 -3.67 2.96
CA LEU A 807 -17.13 -4.90 3.22
C LEU A 807 -17.56 -5.01 4.69
N GLN A 808 -16.70 -4.60 5.62
CA GLN A 808 -17.00 -4.52 7.05
C GLN A 808 -18.21 -3.65 7.35
N ALA A 809 -18.27 -2.43 6.81
CA ALA A 809 -19.37 -1.51 7.03
C ALA A 809 -20.67 -1.98 6.34
N ALA A 810 -20.55 -2.57 5.14
CA ALA A 810 -21.69 -3.12 4.40
C ALA A 810 -22.32 -4.30 5.14
N ALA A 811 -21.50 -5.27 5.56
CA ALA A 811 -21.97 -6.43 6.32
C ALA A 811 -22.51 -6.04 7.69
N LEU A 812 -21.84 -5.14 8.40
CA LEU A 812 -22.33 -4.59 9.67
C LEU A 812 -23.68 -3.90 9.51
N THR A 813 -23.85 -3.09 8.46
CA THR A 813 -25.11 -2.41 8.16
C THR A 813 -26.22 -3.42 7.83
N ALA A 814 -25.92 -4.44 7.02
CA ALA A 814 -26.86 -5.50 6.67
C ALA A 814 -27.30 -6.31 7.89
N VAL A 815 -26.35 -6.73 8.73
CA VAL A 815 -26.63 -7.43 9.99
C VAL A 815 -27.47 -6.55 10.91
N ALA A 816 -27.09 -5.29 11.14
CA ALA A 816 -27.83 -4.40 12.01
C ALA A 816 -29.27 -4.14 11.55
N ARG A 817 -29.48 -3.91 10.25
CA ARG A 817 -30.81 -3.75 9.65
C ARG A 817 -31.62 -5.03 9.76
N ALA A 818 -30.99 -6.18 9.52
CA ALA A 818 -31.64 -7.46 9.60
C ALA A 818 -32.08 -7.78 11.03
N VAL A 819 -31.25 -7.52 12.04
CA VAL A 819 -31.59 -7.87 13.44
C VAL A 819 -32.52 -6.84 14.12
N ARG A 820 -32.71 -5.66 13.52
CA ARG A 820 -33.54 -4.56 14.02
C ARG A 820 -34.97 -4.99 14.44
N PRO A 821 -35.70 -5.86 13.72
CA PRO A 821 -37.02 -6.32 14.14
C PRO A 821 -37.01 -7.08 15.47
N TRP A 822 -35.88 -7.60 15.93
CA TRP A 822 -35.78 -8.26 17.22
C TRP A 822 -35.02 -7.44 18.25
N ALA A 823 -34.35 -6.37 17.84
CA ALA A 823 -33.54 -5.52 18.71
C ALA A 823 -34.39 -4.76 19.76
N PRO A 824 -33.80 -4.44 20.92
CA PRO A 824 -34.44 -3.59 21.94
C PRO A 824 -34.53 -2.11 21.53
N SER A 825 -33.82 -1.72 20.47
CA SER A 825 -33.69 -0.35 19.97
C SER A 825 -33.71 -0.34 18.44
N GLU A 826 -34.21 0.76 17.86
CA GLU A 826 -34.16 1.01 16.41
C GLU A 826 -32.72 1.16 15.88
N GLN A 827 -31.78 1.43 16.77
CA GLN A 827 -30.34 1.46 16.50
C GLN A 827 -29.66 0.44 17.40
N PRO A 828 -29.58 -0.84 16.97
CA PRO A 828 -29.00 -1.90 17.79
C PRO A 828 -27.53 -1.61 18.07
N SER A 829 -27.11 -1.87 19.31
CA SER A 829 -25.69 -1.95 19.65
C SER A 829 -25.19 -3.37 19.42
N VAL A 830 -24.03 -3.50 18.80
CA VAL A 830 -23.33 -4.77 18.57
C VAL A 830 -21.93 -4.71 19.14
N TRP A 831 -21.36 -5.85 19.51
CA TRP A 831 -19.92 -5.94 19.76
C TRP A 831 -19.17 -5.93 18.43
N LEU A 832 -18.14 -5.09 18.34
CA LEU A 832 -17.12 -5.14 17.30
C LEU A 832 -15.79 -5.55 17.94
N ILE A 833 -14.96 -6.22 17.15
CA ILE A 833 -13.59 -6.57 17.53
C ILE A 833 -12.65 -5.77 16.63
N GLY A 834 -11.92 -4.83 17.23
CA GLY A 834 -10.81 -4.14 16.58
C GLY A 834 -9.52 -4.95 16.66
N LEU A 835 -8.62 -4.76 15.70
CA LEU A 835 -7.32 -5.46 15.66
C LEU A 835 -6.43 -5.09 16.85
N GLY A 836 -6.57 -3.86 17.37
CA GLY A 836 -5.81 -3.35 18.52
C GLY A 836 -4.31 -3.14 18.26
N ARG A 837 -3.91 -3.12 16.99
CA ARG A 837 -2.50 -3.04 16.53
C ARG A 837 -2.06 -1.67 16.02
N ASP A 838 -2.84 -0.61 16.26
CA ASP A 838 -2.44 0.74 15.83
C ASP A 838 -1.28 1.27 16.69
N PRO A 839 -0.26 1.91 16.07
CA PRO A 839 0.90 2.43 16.78
C PRO A 839 0.54 3.33 17.96
N LEU A 840 1.19 3.10 19.11
CA LEU A 840 1.05 3.92 20.30
C LEU A 840 2.22 4.90 20.39
N ALA A 841 1.93 6.20 20.54
CA ALA A 841 2.97 7.22 20.69
C ALA A 841 3.92 6.98 21.88
N ALA A 842 3.44 6.28 22.92
CA ALA A 842 4.23 5.89 24.07
C ALA A 842 5.24 4.75 23.80
N LEU A 843 5.09 4.03 22.67
CA LEU A 843 5.89 2.87 22.29
C LEU A 843 6.38 2.99 20.84
N PRO A 844 7.30 3.92 20.52
CA PRO A 844 7.77 4.18 19.15
C PRO A 844 8.58 3.02 18.54
N ASP A 845 9.06 2.09 19.37
CA ASP A 845 9.81 0.91 18.96
C ASP A 845 8.94 -0.38 18.91
N TRP A 846 7.63 -0.27 19.20
CA TRP A 846 6.71 -1.41 19.08
C TRP A 846 6.34 -1.65 17.63
N ASP A 847 6.53 -2.90 17.20
CA ASP A 847 6.31 -3.34 15.83
C ASP A 847 5.07 -4.24 15.79
N PRO A 848 3.92 -3.76 15.27
CA PRO A 848 2.68 -4.53 15.24
C PRO A 848 2.74 -5.76 14.33
N ASP A 849 3.67 -5.81 13.36
CA ASP A 849 3.80 -6.92 12.42
C ASP A 849 4.61 -8.09 13.02
N ARG A 850 5.39 -7.83 14.08
CA ARG A 850 6.17 -8.84 14.81
C ARG A 850 5.58 -9.20 16.17
N ALA A 851 4.53 -8.50 16.62
CA ALA A 851 3.99 -8.63 17.96
C ALA A 851 3.12 -9.89 18.16
N VAL A 852 3.43 -10.68 19.19
CA VAL A 852 2.68 -11.86 19.64
C VAL A 852 2.10 -11.61 21.03
N GLY A 853 0.79 -11.77 21.15
CA GLY A 853 0.05 -11.43 22.37
C GLY A 853 -1.44 -11.24 22.12
N PHE A 854 -2.19 -10.90 23.17
CA PHE A 854 -3.62 -10.57 23.06
C PHE A 854 -3.77 -9.05 22.91
N TYR A 855 -3.89 -8.56 21.67
CA TYR A 855 -4.00 -7.13 21.36
C TYR A 855 -5.41 -6.69 20.94
N SER A 856 -6.23 -7.59 20.40
CA SER A 856 -7.57 -7.24 19.90
C SER A 856 -8.45 -6.62 20.98
N ALA A 857 -9.15 -5.55 20.63
CA ALA A 857 -10.00 -4.80 21.56
C ALA A 857 -11.47 -4.96 21.17
N ALA A 858 -12.29 -5.49 22.08
CA ALA A 858 -13.74 -5.61 21.88
C ALA A 858 -14.47 -4.41 22.49
N HIS A 859 -15.35 -3.78 21.72
CA HIS A 859 -16.09 -2.61 22.17
C HIS A 859 -17.51 -2.57 21.58
N PRO A 860 -18.48 -1.93 22.26
CA PRO A 860 -19.82 -1.77 21.73
C PRO A 860 -19.82 -0.75 20.57
N PHE A 861 -20.71 -0.95 19.62
CA PHE A 861 -20.97 -0.01 18.54
C PHE A 861 -22.46 0.03 18.23
N ARG A 862 -23.06 1.19 18.48
CA ARG A 862 -24.45 1.48 18.16
C ARG A 862 -24.55 1.83 16.68
N VAL A 863 -25.10 0.91 15.90
CA VAL A 863 -25.18 1.07 14.45
C VAL A 863 -26.19 2.19 14.12
N PRO A 864 -25.76 3.29 13.50
CA PRO A 864 -26.59 4.47 13.31
C PRO A 864 -27.53 4.28 12.12
N LEU A 865 -28.59 3.50 12.33
CA LEU A 865 -29.66 3.34 11.35
C LEU A 865 -30.54 4.60 11.36
N ALA A 866 -30.57 5.30 10.23
CA ALA A 866 -31.34 6.52 10.01
C ALA A 866 -32.77 6.23 9.54
N GLY A 867 -33.09 4.95 9.26
CA GLY A 867 -34.41 4.53 8.76
C GLY A 867 -34.64 4.85 7.29
N GLY A 868 -33.57 5.21 6.56
CA GLY A 868 -33.58 5.49 5.13
C GLY A 868 -33.26 4.26 4.28
N THR A 869 -32.70 4.50 3.09
CA THR A 869 -32.24 3.41 2.22
C THR A 869 -31.03 2.70 2.82
N PHE A 870 -30.74 1.48 2.37
CA PHE A 870 -29.53 0.74 2.79
C PHE A 870 -28.25 1.59 2.63
N LEU A 871 -28.16 2.40 1.57
CA LEU A 871 -26.99 3.25 1.31
C LEU A 871 -26.87 4.41 2.30
N ASP A 872 -27.99 4.96 2.77
CA ASP A 872 -27.99 6.03 3.76
C ASP A 872 -27.51 5.49 5.11
N ASP A 873 -28.02 4.32 5.50
CA ASP A 873 -27.57 3.62 6.70
C ASP A 873 -26.11 3.18 6.58
N LEU A 874 -25.65 2.74 5.39
CA LEU A 874 -24.24 2.40 5.15
C LEU A 874 -23.31 3.61 5.33
N ARG A 875 -23.68 4.78 4.80
CA ARG A 875 -22.92 6.02 4.99
C ARG A 875 -22.88 6.46 6.44
N ALA A 876 -23.99 6.31 7.16
CA ALA A 876 -24.06 6.60 8.59
C ALA A 876 -23.17 5.63 9.38
N THR A 877 -23.22 4.33 9.08
CA THR A 877 -22.35 3.30 9.69
C THR A 877 -20.87 3.61 9.46
N LEU A 878 -20.49 3.94 8.23
CA LEU A 878 -19.12 4.37 7.89
C LEU A 878 -18.67 5.59 8.71
N THR A 879 -19.54 6.57 8.87
CA THR A 879 -19.25 7.77 9.68
C THR A 879 -19.10 7.41 11.16
N GLY A 880 -19.96 6.54 11.67
CA GLY A 880 -19.91 6.06 13.06
C GLY A 880 -18.62 5.29 13.36
N LEU A 881 -18.19 4.41 12.45
CA LEU A 881 -16.96 3.63 12.62
C LEU A 881 -15.72 4.54 12.73
N ARG A 882 -15.65 5.63 11.97
CA ARG A 882 -14.56 6.62 12.07
C ARG A 882 -14.57 7.44 13.35
N ALA A 883 -15.70 7.49 14.05
CA ALA A 883 -15.85 8.25 15.29
C ALA A 883 -15.44 7.43 16.54
N ILE A 884 -14.99 6.18 16.37
CA ILE A 884 -14.55 5.33 17.48
C ILE A 884 -13.24 5.91 18.07
N PRO A 885 -13.21 6.29 19.36
CA PRO A 885 -12.00 6.84 19.96
C PRO A 885 -10.95 5.76 20.21
N ASP A 886 -9.68 6.08 19.96
CA ASP A 886 -8.50 5.22 20.20
C ASP A 886 -8.68 3.78 19.68
N SER A 887 -9.35 3.61 18.54
CA SER A 887 -9.68 2.31 17.95
C SER A 887 -10.37 1.33 18.92
N GLY A 888 -11.13 1.86 19.88
CA GLY A 888 -11.88 1.07 20.85
C GLY A 888 -11.13 0.69 22.13
N LYS A 889 -9.82 0.96 22.21
CA LYS A 889 -8.95 0.55 23.33
C LYS A 889 -9.39 1.12 24.69
N THR A 890 -10.10 2.25 24.69
CA THR A 890 -10.55 2.92 25.92
C THR A 890 -11.81 2.32 26.54
N PHE A 891 -12.55 1.48 25.82
CA PHE A 891 -13.76 0.86 26.37
C PHE A 891 -13.44 -0.14 27.48
N GLY A 892 -12.54 -1.11 27.21
CA GLY A 892 -12.15 -2.12 28.20
C GLY A 892 -11.55 -1.50 29.47
N LEU A 893 -10.88 -0.35 29.34
CA LEU A 893 -10.34 0.41 30.48
C LEU A 893 -11.42 0.97 31.41
N LEU A 894 -12.66 1.17 30.96
CA LEU A 894 -13.75 1.65 31.84
C LEU A 894 -14.15 0.59 32.87
N ALA A 895 -14.17 -0.68 32.47
CA ALA A 895 -14.44 -1.81 33.38
C ALA A 895 -13.32 -2.03 34.41
N CYS A 896 -12.13 -1.47 34.14
CA CYS A 896 -10.95 -1.55 35.01
C CYS A 896 -10.46 -0.16 35.47
N ALA A 897 -11.30 0.88 35.35
CA ALA A 897 -10.90 2.27 35.55
C ALA A 897 -10.41 2.50 36.97
N ALA A 898 -9.41 3.35 37.17
CA ALA A 898 -8.92 3.71 38.51
C ALA A 898 -10.03 4.36 39.36
N ASP A 899 -10.94 5.11 38.74
CA ASP A 899 -12.13 5.67 39.36
C ASP A 899 -13.17 4.57 39.70
N PRO A 900 -13.45 4.31 41.00
CA PRO A 900 -14.42 3.30 41.42
C PRO A 900 -15.85 3.58 40.95
N ALA A 901 -16.22 4.85 40.73
CA ALA A 901 -17.56 5.22 40.27
C ALA A 901 -17.76 4.85 38.81
N LEU A 902 -16.80 5.21 37.93
CA LEU A 902 -16.82 4.79 36.53
C LEU A 902 -16.77 3.27 36.40
N ARG A 903 -15.94 2.60 37.21
CA ARG A 903 -15.85 1.14 37.23
C ARG A 903 -17.19 0.49 37.58
N ALA A 904 -17.84 0.94 38.64
CA ALA A 904 -19.14 0.41 39.06
C ALA A 904 -20.26 0.71 38.05
N GLU A 905 -20.23 1.88 37.42
CA GLU A 905 -21.17 2.28 36.36
C GLU A 905 -21.09 1.32 35.17
N PHE A 906 -19.91 1.17 34.56
CA PHE A 906 -19.75 0.36 33.36
C PHE A 906 -19.80 -1.15 33.62
N ALA A 907 -19.41 -1.61 34.82
CA ALA A 907 -19.65 -3.00 35.22
C ALA A 907 -21.14 -3.33 35.39
N GLY A 908 -21.99 -2.32 35.63
CA GLY A 908 -23.44 -2.47 35.79
C GLY A 908 -24.24 -2.29 34.48
N HIS A 909 -23.63 -1.84 33.40
CA HIS A 909 -24.31 -1.68 32.11
C HIS A 909 -24.53 -3.01 31.40
N GLU A 910 -25.70 -3.16 30.77
CA GLU A 910 -25.96 -4.30 29.90
C GLU A 910 -25.19 -4.15 28.58
N GLY A 911 -24.36 -5.13 28.23
CA GLY A 911 -23.61 -5.15 26.97
C GLY A 911 -24.45 -5.61 25.77
N PRO A 912 -23.98 -5.35 24.53
CA PRO A 912 -24.60 -5.88 23.32
C PRO A 912 -24.78 -7.41 23.35
N ARG A 913 -25.88 -7.89 22.74
CA ARG A 913 -26.20 -9.33 22.65
C ARG A 913 -25.88 -9.94 21.28
N VAL A 914 -25.36 -9.15 20.36
CA VAL A 914 -24.89 -9.60 19.05
C VAL A 914 -23.46 -9.15 18.89
N ILE A 915 -22.59 -10.04 18.41
CA ILE A 915 -21.22 -9.71 17.99
C ILE A 915 -21.09 -9.87 16.48
N VAL A 916 -20.44 -8.90 15.84
CA VAL A 916 -20.12 -8.95 14.41
C VAL A 916 -18.61 -8.91 14.28
N ASN A 917 -18.04 -10.07 13.99
CA ASN A 917 -16.61 -10.24 13.77
C ASN A 917 -16.33 -10.22 12.26
N HIS A 918 -15.56 -9.25 11.79
CA HIS A 918 -15.18 -9.14 10.39
C HIS A 918 -13.76 -9.67 10.19
N LEU A 919 -13.65 -10.80 9.50
CA LEU A 919 -12.42 -11.56 9.33
C LEU A 919 -11.65 -11.20 8.05
N GLY A 920 -12.16 -10.28 7.21
CA GLY A 920 -11.52 -9.92 5.94
C GLY A 920 -11.81 -10.92 4.81
N GLU A 921 -10.92 -11.04 3.82
CA GLU A 921 -10.90 -12.23 2.98
C GLU A 921 -10.66 -13.43 3.92
N LEU A 922 -11.52 -14.44 3.91
CA LEU A 922 -11.26 -15.70 4.60
C LEU A 922 -10.21 -16.48 3.79
N ALA A 923 -9.01 -15.92 3.71
CA ALA A 923 -7.86 -16.72 4.05
C ALA A 923 -7.87 -16.78 5.58
N ASP A 924 -7.94 -17.98 6.14
CA ASP A 924 -7.37 -18.22 7.46
C ASP A 924 -6.02 -17.46 7.49
N PRO A 925 -5.63 -16.68 8.50
CA PRO A 925 -4.35 -15.94 8.50
C PRO A 925 -3.11 -16.83 8.29
N VAL A 926 -3.32 -18.13 8.12
CA VAL A 926 -2.34 -19.18 7.87
C VAL A 926 -2.60 -19.99 6.58
N SER A 927 -3.65 -19.73 5.78
CA SER A 927 -3.87 -20.44 4.51
C SER A 927 -2.84 -19.99 3.47
N GLY A 928 -1.68 -20.66 3.53
CA GLY A 928 -0.51 -20.51 2.69
C GLY A 928 0.57 -21.51 3.11
N SER A 929 1.55 -21.75 2.23
CA SER A 929 2.75 -22.53 2.56
C SER A 929 3.67 -21.68 3.44
N ALA A 930 3.70 -21.93 4.74
CA ALA A 930 4.69 -21.37 5.65
C ALA A 930 5.94 -22.26 5.61
N GLY A 931 6.63 -22.30 4.47
CA GLY A 931 7.73 -23.25 4.26
C GLY A 931 7.25 -24.70 4.30
N PRO A 932 7.79 -25.60 5.16
CA PRO A 932 7.47 -27.03 5.15
C PRO A 932 6.06 -27.38 5.68
N PHE A 933 5.21 -26.38 5.95
CA PHE A 933 3.88 -26.55 6.52
C PHE A 933 2.82 -25.89 5.64
N ILE A 934 1.74 -26.62 5.37
CA ILE A 934 0.46 -26.14 4.88
C ILE A 934 -0.50 -26.10 6.07
N ALA A 935 -0.93 -24.93 6.48
CA ALA A 935 -1.91 -24.84 7.57
C ALA A 935 -3.31 -25.20 7.10
N SER A 936 -4.06 -25.90 7.94
CA SER A 936 -5.49 -26.12 7.78
C SER A 936 -6.29 -25.24 8.74
N ALA A 937 -7.58 -25.09 8.42
CA ALA A 937 -8.56 -24.24 9.09
C ALA A 937 -8.37 -24.14 10.61
N GLN A 938 -8.32 -22.91 11.12
CA GLN A 938 -8.41 -22.59 12.54
C GLN A 938 -9.69 -23.18 13.12
N THR A 939 -9.53 -23.96 14.19
CA THR A 939 -10.68 -24.43 14.97
C THR A 939 -10.62 -23.80 16.35
N ALA A 940 -11.51 -22.84 16.61
CA ALA A 940 -11.85 -22.47 17.97
C ALA A 940 -12.60 -23.67 18.58
N THR A 941 -12.02 -24.30 19.59
CA THR A 941 -12.68 -25.37 20.35
C THR A 941 -12.80 -24.93 21.79
N ALA A 942 -13.97 -24.43 22.17
CA ALA A 942 -14.23 -24.05 23.56
C ALA A 942 -14.27 -25.31 24.44
N GLY A 943 -13.45 -25.34 25.50
CA GLY A 943 -13.58 -26.32 26.59
C GLY A 943 -14.70 -26.05 27.56
N ASN A 944 -15.48 -25.01 27.27
CA ASN A 944 -16.36 -24.31 28.18
C ASN A 944 -17.82 -24.55 27.80
N ALA A 945 -18.18 -25.77 27.40
CA ALA A 945 -19.52 -26.10 26.92
C ALA A 945 -20.62 -25.70 27.93
N ASP A 946 -20.36 -25.84 29.23
CA ASP A 946 -21.32 -25.50 30.29
C ASP A 946 -21.36 -24.00 30.66
N VAL A 947 -20.50 -23.17 30.06
CA VAL A 947 -20.41 -21.73 30.35
C VAL A 947 -21.47 -20.96 29.56
N GLU A 948 -22.10 -19.97 30.21
CA GLU A 948 -22.99 -19.02 29.52
C GLU A 948 -22.24 -18.13 28.53
N ARG A 949 -22.79 -18.02 27.32
CA ARG A 949 -22.37 -17.12 26.27
C ARG A 949 -22.75 -15.69 26.63
N GLU A 950 -21.83 -14.77 26.40
CA GLU A 950 -22.04 -13.33 26.63
C GLU A 950 -23.05 -12.73 25.63
N VAL A 951 -23.07 -13.29 24.41
CA VAL A 951 -23.92 -12.88 23.29
C VAL A 951 -24.91 -13.97 22.91
N ASP A 952 -26.08 -13.56 22.44
CA ASP A 952 -27.11 -14.44 21.90
C ASP A 952 -26.68 -14.97 20.52
N VAL A 953 -26.08 -14.11 19.69
CA VAL A 953 -25.69 -14.43 18.31
C VAL A 953 -24.28 -13.91 18.02
N ASP A 954 -23.44 -14.77 17.44
CA ASP A 954 -22.13 -14.45 16.89
C ASP A 954 -22.20 -14.53 15.36
N VAL A 955 -21.84 -13.43 14.69
CA VAL A 955 -21.78 -13.35 13.24
C VAL A 955 -20.33 -13.15 12.81
N SER A 956 -19.75 -14.18 12.21
CA SER A 956 -18.46 -14.10 11.54
C SER A 956 -18.66 -13.78 10.06
N VAL A 957 -18.04 -12.72 9.56
CA VAL A 957 -18.12 -12.30 8.16
C VAL A 957 -16.75 -12.43 7.51
N GLY A 958 -16.68 -13.06 6.33
CA GLY A 958 -15.49 -12.99 5.49
C GLY A 958 -15.75 -13.37 4.04
N VAL A 959 -14.70 -13.44 3.21
CA VAL A 959 -14.82 -13.79 1.78
C VAL A 959 -14.25 -15.17 1.51
N ARG A 960 -15.05 -16.10 0.97
CA ARG A 960 -14.62 -17.44 0.55
C ARG A 960 -15.11 -17.69 -0.87
N ASP A 961 -14.20 -18.10 -1.77
CA ASP A 961 -14.51 -18.50 -3.15
C ASP A 961 -15.33 -17.44 -3.92
N GLY A 962 -14.91 -16.16 -3.81
CA GLY A 962 -15.63 -15.03 -4.44
C GLY A 962 -17.02 -14.76 -3.86
N HIS A 963 -17.34 -15.26 -2.67
CA HIS A 963 -18.59 -15.01 -1.97
C HIS A 963 -18.32 -14.38 -0.60
N VAL A 964 -19.15 -13.41 -0.21
CA VAL A 964 -19.24 -12.99 1.20
C VAL A 964 -19.98 -14.09 1.94
N VAL A 965 -19.29 -14.74 2.88
CA VAL A 965 -19.84 -15.77 3.78
C VAL A 965 -20.08 -15.15 5.14
N MET A 966 -21.31 -15.22 5.61
CA MET A 966 -21.69 -14.86 6.97
C MET A 966 -22.08 -16.13 7.73
N ARG A 967 -21.29 -16.50 8.72
CA ARG A 967 -21.55 -17.63 9.62
C ARG A 967 -22.22 -17.12 10.88
N TRP A 968 -23.42 -17.61 11.15
CA TRP A 968 -24.25 -17.24 12.29
C TRP A 968 -24.23 -18.38 13.31
N LEU A 969 -23.67 -18.13 14.49
CA LEU A 969 -23.51 -19.09 15.57
C LEU A 969 -24.35 -18.68 16.77
N PHE A 970 -25.23 -19.56 17.25
CA PHE A 970 -26.16 -19.31 18.35
C PHE A 970 -26.51 -20.60 19.09
N ASN A 971 -27.09 -20.51 20.29
CA ASN A 971 -27.63 -21.68 21.00
C ASN A 971 -29.15 -21.77 20.76
N PRO A 972 -29.67 -22.86 20.16
CA PRO A 972 -31.08 -23.01 19.83
C PRO A 972 -32.00 -23.19 21.06
N ALA A 973 -31.45 -23.54 22.23
CA ALA A 973 -32.20 -23.54 23.49
C ALA A 973 -32.44 -22.10 24.00
N ALA A 974 -31.55 -21.19 23.64
CA ALA A 974 -31.57 -19.80 24.09
C ALA A 974 -32.27 -18.84 23.13
N VAL A 975 -32.18 -19.09 21.83
CA VAL A 975 -32.60 -18.16 20.80
C VAL A 975 -33.53 -18.89 19.82
N ASP A 976 -34.60 -18.22 19.39
CA ASP A 976 -35.45 -18.72 18.31
C ASP A 976 -34.63 -18.88 17.02
N ALA A 977 -34.31 -20.13 16.69
CA ALA A 977 -33.55 -20.49 15.50
C ALA A 977 -34.20 -19.99 14.19
N THR A 978 -35.52 -19.87 14.18
CA THR A 978 -36.27 -19.37 13.02
C THR A 978 -36.02 -17.88 12.83
N ALA A 979 -36.04 -17.11 13.91
CA ALA A 979 -35.76 -15.67 13.89
C ALA A 979 -34.30 -15.38 13.48
N VAL A 980 -33.33 -16.16 13.97
CA VAL A 980 -31.91 -16.00 13.57
C VAL A 980 -31.73 -16.32 12.08
N ARG A 981 -32.42 -17.35 11.58
CA ARG A 981 -32.40 -17.70 10.15
C ARG A 981 -33.02 -16.60 9.29
N GLU A 982 -34.16 -16.05 9.71
CA GLU A 982 -34.81 -14.93 9.03
C GLU A 982 -33.88 -13.69 8.99
N ALA A 983 -33.19 -13.38 10.11
CA ALA A 983 -32.21 -12.31 10.16
C ALA A 983 -31.03 -12.56 9.21
N ALA A 984 -30.47 -13.76 9.20
CA ALA A 984 -29.37 -14.12 8.32
C ALA A 984 -29.74 -14.05 6.83
N ASP A 985 -30.92 -14.58 6.47
CA ASP A 985 -31.44 -14.52 5.10
C ASP A 985 -31.71 -13.07 4.68
N THR A 986 -32.23 -12.24 5.59
CA THR A 986 -32.44 -10.80 5.35
C THR A 986 -31.12 -10.05 5.16
N ALA A 987 -30.13 -10.31 6.00
CA ALA A 987 -28.80 -9.70 5.86
C ALA A 987 -28.15 -10.11 4.53
N ALA A 988 -28.26 -11.38 4.15
CA ALA A 988 -27.80 -11.88 2.87
C ALA A 988 -28.57 -11.25 1.70
N ALA A 989 -29.88 -11.06 1.83
CA ALA A 989 -30.71 -10.40 0.81
C ALA A 989 -30.38 -8.91 0.65
N GLU A 990 -30.10 -8.19 1.74
CA GLU A 990 -29.68 -6.78 1.71
C GLU A 990 -28.30 -6.63 1.05
N LEU A 991 -27.33 -7.49 1.39
CA LEU A 991 -26.02 -7.53 0.72
C LEU A 991 -26.13 -7.97 -0.73
N ARG A 992 -26.98 -8.97 -1.01
CA ARG A 992 -27.26 -9.43 -2.37
C ARG A 992 -27.88 -8.32 -3.19
N ALA A 993 -28.86 -7.59 -2.65
CA ALA A 993 -29.45 -6.44 -3.32
C ALA A 993 -28.45 -5.29 -3.50
N LEU A 994 -27.45 -5.15 -2.64
CA LEU A 994 -26.35 -4.22 -2.84
C LEU A 994 -25.45 -4.66 -4.02
N PHE A 995 -25.12 -5.96 -4.11
CA PHE A 995 -24.18 -6.51 -5.09
C PHE A 995 -24.81 -6.88 -6.45
N GLU A 996 -26.07 -7.31 -6.48
CA GLU A 996 -26.83 -7.75 -7.66
C GLU A 996 -27.62 -6.60 -8.32
N ARG A 997 -27.61 -5.39 -7.73
CA ARG A 997 -28.22 -4.21 -8.34
C ARG A 997 -27.76 -4.11 -9.81
N PRO A 998 -28.66 -4.36 -10.79
CA PRO A 998 -28.29 -4.22 -12.19
C PRO A 998 -27.86 -2.78 -12.39
N HIS A 999 -26.81 -2.56 -13.17
CA HIS A 999 -26.59 -1.25 -13.77
C HIS A 999 -27.80 -0.95 -14.68
N GLY A 1000 -28.85 -0.34 -14.11
CA GLY A 1000 -30.12 -0.02 -14.77
C GLY A 1000 -31.28 -0.97 -14.41
N SER A 1001 -32.25 -0.50 -13.62
CA SER A 1001 -33.60 -1.08 -13.54
C SER A 1001 -34.64 0.06 -13.35
N PRO A 1002 -35.84 -0.01 -13.97
CA PRO A 1002 -36.48 1.15 -14.62
C PRO A 1002 -37.46 1.97 -13.76
N HIS A 1003 -37.38 1.90 -12.43
CA HIS A 1003 -38.31 2.64 -11.56
C HIS A 1003 -37.74 3.88 -10.89
N ASP A 1004 -36.53 4.28 -11.29
CA ASP A 1004 -35.91 5.52 -10.82
C ASP A 1004 -35.48 6.42 -11.98
N ASP A 1005 -36.44 6.73 -12.87
CA ASP A 1005 -36.32 7.74 -13.94
C ASP A 1005 -36.08 9.18 -13.42
N SER A 1006 -35.80 9.34 -12.12
CA SER A 1006 -35.23 10.56 -11.54
C SER A 1006 -33.69 10.56 -11.54
N VAL A 1007 -33.06 9.42 -11.82
CA VAL A 1007 -31.60 9.24 -11.96
C VAL A 1007 -31.23 8.92 -13.41
N ARG A 1008 -31.65 9.79 -14.33
CA ARG A 1008 -30.82 10.01 -15.52
C ARG A 1008 -29.55 10.71 -15.00
N GLU A 1009 -28.38 10.24 -15.45
CA GLU A 1009 -27.06 10.91 -15.25
C GLU A 1009 -26.28 10.56 -13.96
N THR A 1010 -25.83 9.31 -13.79
CA THR A 1010 -24.61 9.09 -12.98
C THR A 1010 -23.38 9.42 -13.83
N THR A 1011 -22.55 10.34 -13.32
CA THR A 1011 -21.33 10.85 -13.94
C THR A 1011 -20.33 9.76 -14.31
N GLY A 1012 -20.26 8.73 -13.46
CA GLY A 1012 -19.25 7.69 -13.43
C GLY A 1012 -19.46 6.77 -12.21
N VAL A 1013 -18.60 5.76 -12.07
CA VAL A 1013 -18.60 4.78 -10.96
C VAL A 1013 -17.23 4.80 -10.29
N THR A 1014 -17.20 4.74 -8.96
CA THR A 1014 -15.99 4.62 -8.12
C THR A 1014 -15.90 3.19 -7.56
N GLY A 1015 -14.70 2.72 -7.22
CA GLY A 1015 -14.50 1.37 -6.68
C GLY A 1015 -14.38 0.25 -7.72
N VAL A 1016 -14.04 0.58 -8.98
CA VAL A 1016 -13.89 -0.40 -10.06
C VAL A 1016 -12.71 -1.35 -9.77
N THR A 1017 -12.94 -2.66 -9.76
CA THR A 1017 -11.84 -3.63 -9.52
C THR A 1017 -10.92 -3.78 -10.72
N GLU A 1018 -9.68 -4.20 -10.48
CA GLU A 1018 -8.71 -4.55 -11.53
C GLU A 1018 -9.24 -5.67 -12.43
N GLU A 1019 -9.89 -6.68 -11.85
CA GLU A 1019 -10.49 -7.79 -12.58
C GLU A 1019 -11.62 -7.31 -13.52
N SER A 1020 -12.43 -6.34 -13.08
CA SER A 1020 -13.45 -5.71 -13.94
C SER A 1020 -12.83 -4.98 -15.12
N MET A 1021 -11.69 -4.31 -14.91
CA MET A 1021 -10.94 -3.67 -15.99
C MET A 1021 -10.36 -4.71 -16.96
N GLU A 1022 -9.73 -5.77 -16.45
CA GLU A 1022 -9.17 -6.86 -17.28
C GLU A 1022 -10.24 -7.52 -18.16
N ARG A 1023 -11.39 -7.88 -17.59
CA ARG A 1023 -12.50 -8.51 -18.32
C ARG A 1023 -13.03 -7.61 -19.43
N LEU A 1024 -13.08 -6.30 -19.19
CA LEU A 1024 -13.49 -5.33 -20.19
C LEU A 1024 -12.47 -5.21 -21.34
N PHE A 1025 -11.17 -5.12 -21.02
CA PHE A 1025 -10.12 -5.07 -22.06
C PHE A 1025 -10.16 -6.31 -22.96
N ALA A 1026 -10.37 -7.49 -22.37
CA ALA A 1026 -10.56 -8.73 -23.12
C ALA A 1026 -11.84 -8.71 -23.99
N ARG A 1027 -12.94 -8.09 -23.53
CA ARG A 1027 -14.17 -7.96 -24.32
C ARG A 1027 -14.01 -6.99 -25.50
N LEU A 1028 -13.46 -5.79 -25.25
CA LEU A 1028 -13.26 -4.77 -26.29
C LEU A 1028 -12.33 -5.26 -27.41
N SER A 1029 -11.32 -6.05 -27.06
CA SER A 1029 -10.43 -6.69 -28.03
C SER A 1029 -11.19 -7.67 -28.94
N ARG A 1030 -12.04 -8.54 -28.36
CA ARG A 1030 -12.90 -9.47 -29.12
C ARG A 1030 -13.89 -8.77 -30.03
N GLU A 1031 -14.63 -7.77 -29.53
CA GLU A 1031 -15.59 -7.00 -30.34
C GLU A 1031 -14.93 -6.29 -31.54
N ARG A 1032 -13.66 -5.89 -31.40
CA ARG A 1032 -12.91 -5.28 -32.49
C ARG A 1032 -12.55 -6.29 -33.58
N LEU A 1033 -12.17 -7.51 -33.20
CA LEU A 1033 -11.89 -8.60 -34.15
C LEU A 1033 -13.13 -9.00 -34.92
N GLU A 1034 -14.30 -9.05 -34.28
CA GLU A 1034 -15.58 -9.28 -34.96
C GLU A 1034 -15.82 -8.20 -36.01
N ARG A 1035 -15.59 -6.92 -35.68
CA ARG A 1035 -15.72 -5.81 -36.66
C ARG A 1035 -14.66 -5.83 -37.76
N GLN A 1036 -13.44 -6.29 -37.49
CA GLN A 1036 -12.39 -6.43 -38.51
C GLN A 1036 -12.61 -7.65 -39.41
N GLY A 1037 -13.15 -8.74 -38.87
CA GLY A 1037 -13.56 -9.93 -39.62
C GLY A 1037 -14.82 -9.73 -40.45
N GLU A 1038 -15.71 -8.80 -40.06
CA GLU A 1038 -16.85 -8.36 -40.89
C GLU A 1038 -16.45 -7.37 -42.01
N GLN A 1039 -15.28 -6.74 -41.90
CA GLN A 1039 -14.73 -5.81 -42.91
C GLN A 1039 -13.71 -6.44 -43.87
N ALA A 1040 -13.25 -7.67 -43.60
CA ALA A 1040 -12.38 -8.47 -44.46
C ALA A 1040 -13.20 -9.47 -45.28
#